data_AF-A0A6P8B4G4-F1
#
_entry.id   AF-A0A6P8B4G4-F1
#
_cell.length_a   1.000
_cell.length_b   1.000
_cell.length_c   1.000
_cell.angle_alpha   90.00
_cell.angle_beta   90.00
_cell.angle_gamma   90.00
#
_symmetry.space_group_name_H-M   'P 1'
#
loop_
_entity.id
_entity.type
_entity.pdbx_description
1 polymer ?
#
loop_
_entity_poly.entity_id
_entity_poly.type
_entity_poly.pdbx_seq_one_letter_code
_entity_poly.pdbx_strand_id
1 'polypeptide(L)'
;MSTTDTGVSASGSQQAVAEASSSRVVPKPVPQSQSQDTRAYQLQQLRKRYSPKEITPNGDGGVTFLQFSIKPSDPDFPYELDHLDVELRVPSSYPKEPPSLSVENRDIPRGFRINIERGWDKLVAERKGASTLLSLTNALDRKLESFLSEQKAETVKMTIFKDTRHLDAIAAEAVSQPETVVQPPPQRRPLYRPETFTREQIAEAKAIRAQETRQLEARMGRLPLYQNSSDGIVYTLPLDPKRRSELPVGLRPVKSVQLIIPLLYPLQQIRVLLNDVESDEAEPVEEIFAEKAAAQRAMSLMSHLNYLTQNIHVLAKQAQANREASLAAESMKAKVESKAEDVDGYGKAAAHVSSLDDVKGHVKVIPRPPEWSYGNAGESESDSEDSYDSDEDGQGGASLGPPDSQGATSSSTRIAEKGTAITFPSIELHGVEILEINTLSIIAKCLRCKTNNDLSGLKPNVDKVSSCKKCATEFVATFRPEFVHQNSTRAGFINLSGCTVTDLLPSTFVPTCSKCSTAAAQGFVSVRGDATTNVCRECHGRFTFKIPEVKLQSYNSGASGSLPPTSGPRRRQEKLGLHVGEPLPARGACEHYKKSYRWFRFSCCDRVSACDKCHDAEADGHVHEWANRMICGWCSREQNYRVDSCGFCGRSVVGRRGTGYWEGGKGTRDQVLMRRNDKRKHRRIGGGEGKKKE
;
A
#
# COMPACT_ATOMS: atom_id res chain seq x y z
N MET A 1 76.12 17.06 -24.49
CA MET A 1 75.56 16.02 -23.58
C MET A 1 74.67 16.73 -22.56
N SER A 2 73.44 16.32 -22.23
CA SER A 2 72.48 15.44 -22.92
C SER A 2 71.06 15.71 -22.37
N THR A 3 70.05 15.73 -23.24
CA THR A 3 68.66 15.17 -23.13
C THR A 3 68.12 14.75 -21.74
N THR A 4 66.85 14.91 -21.32
CA THR A 4 65.52 15.24 -21.94
C THR A 4 64.74 16.21 -20.99
N ASP A 5 63.52 16.75 -21.18
CA ASP A 5 62.23 16.31 -21.79
C ASP A 5 61.52 15.13 -21.08
N THR A 6 60.18 15.04 -20.93
CA THR A 6 59.02 15.90 -21.29
C THR A 6 58.20 16.22 -19.99
N GLY A 7 57.01 16.83 -19.89
CA GLY A 7 56.06 17.44 -20.85
C GLY A 7 54.59 16.99 -20.64
N VAL A 8 53.99 17.23 -19.46
CA VAL A 8 52.64 16.71 -19.08
C VAL A 8 51.50 17.56 -19.66
N SER A 9 50.59 16.94 -20.42
CA SER A 9 49.36 17.57 -20.95
C SER A 9 48.16 16.60 -20.88
N ALA A 10 47.07 17.02 -20.24
CA ALA A 10 45.81 16.26 -20.16
C ALA A 10 44.59 17.19 -19.97
N SER A 11 44.33 18.07 -20.95
CA SER A 11 43.21 19.02 -20.91
C SER A 11 41.86 18.38 -21.28
N GLY A 12 41.29 17.60 -20.36
CA GLY A 12 39.97 16.96 -20.48
C GLY A 12 38.80 17.96 -20.40
N SER A 13 38.68 18.86 -21.37
CA SER A 13 37.68 19.94 -21.37
C SER A 13 36.27 19.50 -21.81
N GLN A 14 35.66 18.59 -21.04
CA GLN A 14 34.23 18.28 -21.19
C GLN A 14 33.39 19.51 -20.78
N GLN A 15 32.92 20.27 -21.76
CA GLN A 15 31.94 21.33 -21.54
C GLN A 15 30.61 20.69 -21.15
N ALA A 16 30.19 20.85 -19.90
CA ALA A 16 28.85 20.53 -19.45
C ALA A 16 27.83 21.49 -20.10
N VAL A 17 27.39 21.17 -21.31
CA VAL A 17 26.36 21.92 -22.03
C VAL A 17 25.02 21.68 -21.33
N ALA A 18 24.63 22.61 -20.45
CA ALA A 18 23.29 22.61 -19.86
C ALA A 18 22.23 22.64 -20.97
N GLU A 19 21.19 21.81 -20.84
CA GLU A 19 20.18 21.63 -21.88
C GLU A 19 19.53 22.96 -22.29
N ALA A 20 19.43 23.18 -23.60
CA ALA A 20 18.84 24.41 -24.14
C ALA A 20 17.35 24.48 -23.80
N SER A 21 16.91 25.61 -23.23
CA SER A 21 15.53 25.85 -22.86
C SER A 21 14.57 25.54 -24.02
N SER A 22 13.60 24.65 -23.78
CA SER A 22 12.68 24.11 -24.80
C SER A 22 11.95 25.17 -25.64
N SER A 23 11.73 26.37 -25.09
CA SER A 23 11.17 27.54 -25.78
C SER A 23 12.00 28.08 -26.96
N ARG A 24 13.25 27.63 -27.16
CA ARG A 24 14.10 28.02 -28.30
C ARG A 24 14.17 26.95 -29.41
N VAL A 25 13.57 25.77 -29.21
CA VAL A 25 13.60 24.69 -30.21
C VAL A 25 12.53 24.92 -31.27
N VAL A 26 12.91 25.58 -32.37
CA VAL A 26 12.07 25.65 -33.57
C VAL A 26 11.94 24.24 -34.16
N PRO A 27 10.72 23.71 -34.41
CA PRO A 27 10.56 22.39 -35.00
C PRO A 27 11.16 22.36 -36.41
N LYS A 28 11.94 21.31 -36.70
CA LYS A 28 12.48 21.09 -38.06
C LYS A 28 11.32 20.88 -39.03
N PRO A 29 11.36 21.45 -40.26
CA PRO A 29 10.29 21.27 -41.23
C PRO A 29 10.15 19.79 -41.59
N VAL A 30 8.93 19.26 -41.48
CA VAL A 30 8.61 17.86 -41.80
C VAL A 30 8.57 17.71 -43.33
N PRO A 31 9.28 16.71 -43.93
CA PRO A 31 9.22 16.46 -45.37
C PRO A 31 7.79 16.11 -45.84
N GLN A 32 7.37 16.62 -46.99
CA GLN A 32 6.01 16.41 -47.52
C GLN A 32 5.64 14.92 -47.67
N SER A 33 6.60 14.07 -48.04
CA SER A 33 6.43 12.61 -48.12
C SER A 33 6.19 11.94 -46.76
N GLN A 34 6.70 12.51 -45.66
CA GLN A 34 6.40 12.02 -44.31
C GLN A 34 4.99 12.42 -43.86
N SER A 35 4.48 13.58 -44.30
CA SER A 35 3.09 14.00 -44.02
C SER A 35 2.03 13.32 -44.87
N GLN A 36 2.40 12.78 -46.04
CA GLN A 36 1.49 11.99 -46.89
C GLN A 36 1.42 10.53 -46.40
N ASP A 37 2.54 9.80 -46.45
CA ASP A 37 2.61 8.38 -46.08
C ASP A 37 3.66 8.13 -44.99
N THR A 38 3.28 8.40 -43.73
CA THR A 38 4.12 8.17 -42.54
C THR A 38 4.69 6.75 -42.49
N ARG A 39 3.91 5.73 -42.89
CA ARG A 39 4.30 4.31 -42.95
C ARG A 39 5.35 4.07 -44.04
N ALA A 40 5.07 4.45 -45.29
CA ALA A 40 5.97 4.20 -46.41
C ALA A 40 7.31 4.95 -46.27
N TYR A 41 7.27 6.19 -45.76
CA TYR A 41 8.47 6.98 -45.49
C TYR A 41 9.40 6.30 -44.48
N GLN A 42 8.85 5.75 -43.39
CA GLN A 42 9.64 5.09 -42.35
C GLN A 42 10.14 3.70 -42.75
N LEU A 43 9.37 2.94 -43.53
CA LEU A 43 9.86 1.73 -44.17
C LEU A 43 11.05 2.06 -45.10
N GLN A 44 10.98 3.16 -45.86
CA GLN A 44 12.12 3.60 -46.68
C GLN A 44 13.35 4.03 -45.85
N GLN A 45 13.16 4.55 -44.64
CA GLN A 45 14.27 4.85 -43.73
C GLN A 45 14.99 3.57 -43.24
N LEU A 46 14.25 2.52 -42.89
CA LEU A 46 14.84 1.22 -42.53
C LEU A 46 15.53 0.56 -43.73
N ARG A 47 14.87 0.54 -44.89
CA ARG A 47 15.42 0.04 -46.17
C ARG A 47 16.80 0.61 -46.47
N LYS A 48 16.98 1.93 -46.29
CA LYS A 48 18.23 2.65 -46.58
C LYS A 48 19.37 2.42 -45.58
N ARG A 49 19.10 1.89 -44.37
CA ARG A 49 20.13 1.72 -43.33
C ARG A 49 20.51 0.27 -43.07
N TYR A 50 19.56 -0.66 -43.13
CA TYR A 50 19.77 -2.06 -42.77
C TYR A 50 19.61 -3.05 -43.93
N SER A 51 19.20 -2.58 -45.12
CA SER A 51 18.97 -3.41 -46.31
C SER A 51 18.20 -4.73 -46.01
N PRO A 52 17.03 -4.64 -45.34
CA PRO A 52 16.30 -5.79 -44.83
C PRO A 52 15.83 -6.71 -45.96
N LYS A 53 15.72 -8.00 -45.65
CA LYS A 53 14.90 -8.93 -46.45
C LYS A 53 13.44 -8.65 -46.10
N GLU A 54 12.65 -8.29 -47.09
CA GLU A 54 11.23 -8.00 -46.90
C GLU A 54 10.38 -9.23 -47.23
N ILE A 55 9.61 -9.69 -46.26
CA ILE A 55 8.63 -10.77 -46.46
C ILE A 55 7.24 -10.13 -46.43
N THR A 56 6.61 -10.06 -47.60
CA THR A 56 5.20 -9.71 -47.75
C THR A 56 4.42 -10.97 -48.12
N PRO A 57 3.65 -11.56 -47.19
CA PRO A 57 2.81 -12.71 -47.51
C PRO A 57 1.70 -12.28 -48.48
N ASN A 58 1.68 -12.88 -49.67
CA ASN A 58 0.66 -12.59 -50.69
C ASN A 58 -0.69 -13.23 -50.29
N GLY A 59 -1.48 -12.49 -49.51
CA GLY A 59 -2.84 -12.88 -49.12
C GLY A 59 -3.39 -12.02 -47.97
N ASP A 60 -4.23 -11.05 -48.31
CA ASP A 60 -5.25 -10.38 -47.46
C ASP A 60 -4.86 -9.86 -46.06
N GLY A 61 -3.57 -9.65 -45.79
CA GLY A 61 -3.08 -8.91 -44.63
C GLY A 61 -1.92 -7.99 -45.00
N GLY A 62 -2.14 -6.67 -45.04
CA GLY A 62 -1.14 -5.65 -45.43
C GLY A 62 0.01 -5.43 -44.44
N VAL A 63 0.39 -6.46 -43.68
CA VAL A 63 1.52 -6.49 -42.77
C VAL A 63 2.81 -6.65 -43.56
N THR A 64 3.86 -5.96 -43.17
CA THR A 64 5.20 -6.08 -43.77
C THR A 64 6.17 -6.59 -42.72
N PHE A 65 6.83 -7.71 -42.99
CA PHE A 65 7.87 -8.27 -42.13
C PHE A 65 9.24 -7.87 -42.69
N LEU A 66 10.11 -7.32 -41.84
CA LEU A 66 11.46 -6.90 -42.20
C LEU A 66 12.47 -7.70 -41.36
N GLN A 67 13.21 -8.60 -42.00
CA GLN A 67 14.29 -9.36 -41.38
C GLN A 67 15.62 -8.64 -41.62
N PHE A 68 16.32 -8.23 -40.56
CA PHE A 68 17.63 -7.59 -40.64
C PHE A 68 18.47 -7.78 -39.39
N SER A 69 19.78 -7.59 -39.52
CA SER A 69 20.73 -7.66 -38.42
C SER A 69 21.06 -6.27 -37.87
N ILE A 70 21.15 -6.17 -36.54
CA ILE A 70 21.60 -4.98 -35.80
C ILE A 70 22.94 -5.33 -35.16
N LYS A 71 23.99 -4.54 -35.46
CA LYS A 71 25.24 -4.61 -34.70
C LYS A 71 25.13 -3.68 -33.47
N PRO A 72 25.54 -4.12 -32.27
CA PRO A 72 25.62 -3.23 -31.11
C PRO A 72 26.46 -1.98 -31.43
N SER A 73 25.97 -0.80 -31.04
CA SER A 73 26.71 0.47 -31.23
C SER A 73 27.78 0.74 -30.17
N ASP A 74 27.90 -0.10 -29.13
CA ASP A 74 28.82 0.12 -28.02
C ASP A 74 30.16 -0.63 -28.21
N PRO A 75 31.33 0.04 -28.09
CA PRO A 75 32.63 -0.62 -28.24
C PRO A 75 33.03 -1.50 -27.04
N ASP A 76 32.47 -1.26 -25.85
CA ASP A 76 32.82 -1.97 -24.61
C ASP A 76 31.73 -2.98 -24.20
N PHE A 77 30.93 -3.43 -25.18
CA PHE A 77 29.75 -4.29 -24.97
C PHE A 77 30.09 -5.64 -24.29
N PRO A 78 29.53 -5.97 -23.12
CA PRO A 78 30.05 -7.05 -22.26
C PRO A 78 29.56 -8.47 -22.62
N TYR A 79 28.88 -8.65 -23.75
CA TYR A 79 28.34 -9.95 -24.19
C TYR A 79 28.86 -10.33 -25.59
N GLU A 80 29.17 -11.61 -25.79
CA GLU A 80 29.63 -12.17 -27.07
C GLU A 80 28.50 -12.18 -28.12
N LEU A 81 28.27 -11.05 -28.81
CA LEU A 81 27.19 -10.87 -29.79
C LEU A 81 27.61 -9.98 -30.97
N ASP A 82 28.14 -10.59 -32.03
CA ASP A 82 28.53 -9.89 -33.27
C ASP A 82 27.37 -9.16 -33.97
N HIS A 83 26.16 -9.70 -33.85
CA HIS A 83 24.94 -9.20 -34.48
C HIS A 83 23.67 -9.80 -33.85
N LEU A 84 22.63 -8.97 -33.77
CA LEU A 84 21.28 -9.33 -33.36
C LEU A 84 20.36 -9.38 -34.60
N ASP A 85 20.00 -10.58 -35.04
CA ASP A 85 19.00 -10.81 -36.08
C ASP A 85 17.59 -10.64 -35.52
N VAL A 86 16.85 -9.69 -36.11
CA VAL A 86 15.48 -9.34 -35.70
C VAL A 86 14.52 -9.44 -36.87
N GLU A 87 13.32 -9.94 -36.58
CA GLU A 87 12.16 -9.84 -37.45
C GLU A 87 11.25 -8.72 -36.92
N LEU A 88 11.14 -7.63 -37.67
CA LEU A 88 10.25 -6.50 -37.34
C LEU A 88 8.96 -6.60 -38.13
N ARG A 89 7.84 -6.80 -37.44
CA ARG A 89 6.49 -6.83 -38.01
C ARG A 89 5.86 -5.44 -37.98
N VAL A 90 5.54 -4.89 -39.15
CA VAL A 90 4.91 -3.56 -39.31
C VAL A 90 3.50 -3.69 -39.91
N PRO A 91 2.42 -3.55 -39.10
CA PRO A 91 1.04 -3.61 -39.56
C PRO A 91 0.70 -2.59 -40.67
N SER A 92 -0.37 -2.84 -41.44
CA SER A 92 -0.93 -1.88 -42.40
C SER A 92 -1.50 -0.62 -41.73
N SER A 93 -2.05 -0.82 -40.53
CA SER A 93 -2.64 0.13 -39.59
C SER A 93 -1.61 1.05 -38.89
N TYR A 94 -0.31 0.77 -39.00
CA TYR A 94 0.75 1.62 -38.45
C TYR A 94 0.67 3.05 -39.03
N PRO A 95 0.67 4.13 -38.21
CA PRO A 95 1.13 4.19 -36.82
C PRO A 95 0.03 4.06 -35.73
N LYS A 96 -1.20 3.67 -36.06
CA LYS A 96 -2.27 3.46 -35.06
C LYS A 96 -2.08 2.16 -34.27
N GLU A 97 -1.58 1.11 -34.94
CA GLU A 97 -1.21 -0.16 -34.34
C GLU A 97 0.32 -0.22 -34.14
N PRO A 98 0.82 -0.69 -32.98
CA PRO A 98 2.25 -0.75 -32.72
C PRO A 98 2.97 -1.81 -33.58
N PRO A 99 4.25 -1.60 -33.93
CA PRO A 99 5.09 -2.62 -34.55
C PRO A 99 5.64 -3.58 -33.48
N SER A 100 5.64 -4.88 -33.73
CA SER A 100 6.21 -5.89 -32.83
C SER A 100 7.54 -6.44 -33.38
N LEU A 101 8.44 -6.87 -32.50
CA LEU A 101 9.76 -7.38 -32.86
C LEU A 101 9.97 -8.79 -32.27
N SER A 102 10.47 -9.72 -33.09
CA SER A 102 10.89 -11.07 -32.70
C SER A 102 12.42 -11.18 -32.79
N VAL A 103 13.07 -11.95 -31.90
CA VAL A 103 14.54 -12.18 -31.99
C VAL A 103 14.86 -13.58 -32.50
N GLU A 104 15.58 -13.67 -33.61
CA GLU A 104 15.83 -14.93 -34.32
C GLU A 104 17.13 -15.66 -33.90
N ASN A 105 18.13 -14.94 -33.35
CA ASN A 105 19.42 -15.52 -32.91
C ASN A 105 19.24 -16.85 -32.18
N ARG A 106 20.01 -17.86 -32.58
CA ARG A 106 19.98 -19.19 -31.94
C ARG A 106 20.82 -19.23 -30.67
N ASP A 107 21.83 -18.37 -30.62
CA ASP A 107 22.90 -18.27 -29.63
C ASP A 107 22.40 -17.60 -28.35
N ILE A 108 21.38 -16.74 -28.46
CA ILE A 108 20.71 -16.12 -27.32
C ILE A 108 19.63 -17.09 -26.76
N PRO A 109 19.72 -17.52 -25.48
CA PRO A 109 18.71 -18.37 -24.86
C PRO A 109 17.32 -17.71 -24.87
N ARG A 110 16.26 -18.50 -25.08
CA ARG A 110 14.89 -17.99 -25.28
C ARG A 110 14.40 -17.07 -24.15
N GLY A 111 14.86 -17.26 -22.91
CA GLY A 111 14.54 -16.38 -21.78
C GLY A 111 15.07 -14.95 -21.95
N PHE A 112 16.28 -14.77 -22.48
CA PHE A 112 16.84 -13.44 -22.76
C PHE A 112 16.24 -12.83 -24.03
N ARG A 113 15.91 -13.64 -25.04
CA ARG A 113 15.15 -13.16 -26.20
C ARG A 113 13.79 -12.58 -25.81
N ILE A 114 13.07 -13.23 -24.88
CA ILE A 114 11.82 -12.70 -24.32
C ILE A 114 12.05 -11.38 -23.56
N ASN A 115 13.20 -11.17 -22.91
CA ASN A 115 13.52 -9.89 -22.28
C ASN A 115 13.74 -8.78 -23.32
N ILE A 116 14.38 -9.06 -24.45
CA ILE A 116 14.53 -8.12 -25.57
C ILE A 116 13.18 -7.83 -26.25
N GLU A 117 12.37 -8.86 -26.51
CA GLU A 117 11.01 -8.74 -27.07
C GLU A 117 10.13 -7.84 -26.17
N ARG A 118 10.13 -8.08 -24.85
CA ARG A 118 9.46 -7.21 -23.86
C ARG A 118 10.10 -5.81 -23.76
N GLY A 119 11.41 -5.70 -23.92
CA GLY A 119 12.16 -4.45 -23.94
C GLY A 119 11.74 -3.53 -25.09
N TRP A 120 11.46 -4.12 -26.26
CA TRP A 120 10.87 -3.43 -27.40
C TRP A 120 9.45 -2.93 -27.09
N ASP A 121 8.58 -3.78 -26.55
CA ASP A 121 7.20 -3.37 -26.21
C ASP A 121 7.17 -2.25 -25.15
N LYS A 122 8.03 -2.32 -24.12
CA LYS A 122 8.28 -1.22 -23.16
C LYS A 122 8.64 0.08 -23.90
N LEU A 123 9.59 0.02 -24.83
CA LEU A 123 10.06 1.19 -25.60
C LEU A 123 8.99 1.79 -26.54
N VAL A 124 8.12 0.97 -27.12
CA VAL A 124 6.98 1.43 -27.93
C VAL A 124 5.92 2.12 -27.05
N ALA A 125 5.62 1.54 -25.89
CA ALA A 125 4.68 2.11 -24.92
C ALA A 125 5.19 3.43 -24.32
N GLU A 126 6.47 3.50 -23.92
CA GLU A 126 7.16 4.71 -23.41
C GLU A 126 6.94 5.93 -24.33
N ARG A 127 6.95 5.73 -25.65
CA ARG A 127 6.96 6.81 -26.65
C ARG A 127 5.61 7.14 -27.29
N LYS A 128 4.52 6.46 -26.88
CA LYS A 128 3.11 6.76 -27.25
C LYS A 128 2.88 7.23 -28.70
N GLY A 129 3.44 6.49 -29.67
CA GLY A 129 3.25 6.74 -31.11
C GLY A 129 3.99 7.96 -31.69
N ALA A 130 4.73 8.75 -30.90
CA ALA A 130 5.43 9.95 -31.36
C ALA A 130 6.82 9.67 -31.99
N SER A 131 7.30 8.42 -31.93
CA SER A 131 8.63 8.02 -32.40
C SER A 131 8.61 7.23 -33.70
N THR A 132 9.58 7.50 -34.57
CA THR A 132 9.75 6.72 -35.79
C THR A 132 10.33 5.32 -35.52
N LEU A 133 10.09 4.36 -36.42
CA LEU A 133 10.69 3.01 -36.40
C LEU A 133 12.21 3.07 -36.23
N LEU A 134 12.87 3.96 -36.97
CA LEU A 134 14.32 4.19 -36.88
C LEU A 134 14.77 4.73 -35.51
N SER A 135 13.91 5.49 -34.82
CA SER A 135 14.16 5.94 -33.44
C SER A 135 13.91 4.85 -32.40
N LEU A 136 13.09 3.83 -32.73
CA LEU A 136 12.85 2.67 -31.87
C LEU A 136 14.00 1.66 -31.99
N THR A 137 14.49 1.35 -33.20
CA THR A 137 15.67 0.47 -33.36
C THR A 137 16.92 1.05 -32.70
N ASN A 138 17.15 2.37 -32.83
CA ASN A 138 18.21 3.08 -32.11
C ASN A 138 18.02 3.09 -30.58
N ALA A 139 16.80 2.96 -30.08
CA ALA A 139 16.53 2.92 -28.63
C ALA A 139 16.65 1.51 -28.05
N LEU A 140 16.38 0.46 -28.85
CA LEU A 140 16.67 -0.93 -28.51
C LEU A 140 18.18 -1.17 -28.45
N ASP A 141 18.93 -0.77 -29.48
CA ASP A 141 20.39 -0.85 -29.55
C ASP A 141 21.05 -0.26 -28.29
N ARG A 142 20.69 0.99 -27.94
CA ARG A 142 21.16 1.68 -26.72
C ARG A 142 20.68 1.12 -25.37
N LYS A 143 19.71 0.20 -25.35
CA LYS A 143 19.25 -0.49 -24.12
C LYS A 143 19.56 -1.99 -24.16
N LEU A 144 20.23 -2.50 -25.21
CA LEU A 144 20.36 -3.94 -25.46
C LEU A 144 21.09 -4.66 -24.32
N GLU A 145 22.15 -4.05 -23.79
CA GLU A 145 22.86 -4.50 -22.59
C GLU A 145 21.91 -4.67 -21.39
N SER A 146 21.10 -3.64 -21.09
CA SER A 146 20.14 -3.69 -19.98
C SER A 146 19.05 -4.76 -20.11
N PHE A 147 18.68 -5.13 -21.34
CA PHE A 147 17.73 -6.23 -21.58
C PHE A 147 18.40 -7.62 -21.54
N LEU A 148 19.72 -7.69 -21.69
CA LEU A 148 20.52 -8.91 -21.52
C LEU A 148 20.97 -9.13 -20.06
N SER A 149 21.08 -8.06 -19.26
CA SER A 149 21.34 -8.14 -17.83
C SER A 149 20.08 -8.38 -16.97
N GLU A 150 18.88 -8.08 -17.48
CA GLU A 150 17.61 -8.53 -16.88
C GLU A 150 17.60 -10.08 -16.70
N GLN A 151 17.14 -10.57 -15.54
CA GLN A 151 17.10 -12.01 -15.24
C GLN A 151 16.32 -12.79 -16.32
N LYS A 152 16.84 -13.96 -16.72
CA LYS A 152 16.24 -14.80 -17.76
C LYS A 152 14.75 -15.08 -17.47
N ALA A 153 13.85 -14.77 -18.43
CA ALA A 153 12.44 -15.07 -18.27
C ALA A 153 12.18 -16.58 -18.11
N GLU A 154 11.22 -16.97 -17.26
CA GLU A 154 10.80 -18.36 -17.07
C GLU A 154 10.15 -18.93 -18.36
N THR A 155 10.95 -19.60 -19.20
CA THR A 155 10.45 -20.26 -20.42
C THR A 155 9.86 -21.64 -20.10
N VAL A 156 8.53 -21.74 -20.09
CA VAL A 156 7.84 -23.03 -19.97
C VAL A 156 8.09 -23.86 -21.24
N LYS A 157 8.94 -24.88 -21.15
CA LYS A 157 9.19 -25.82 -22.25
C LYS A 157 7.99 -26.76 -22.41
N MET A 158 7.00 -26.34 -23.19
CA MET A 158 5.81 -27.14 -23.53
C MET A 158 6.20 -28.31 -24.44
N THR A 159 6.62 -29.43 -23.85
CA THR A 159 6.77 -30.70 -24.55
C THR A 159 5.39 -31.23 -24.93
N ILE A 160 5.01 -31.07 -26.20
CA ILE A 160 3.79 -31.68 -26.75
C ILE A 160 4.02 -33.18 -26.82
N PHE A 161 3.57 -33.91 -25.80
CA PHE A 161 3.50 -35.36 -25.82
C PHE A 161 2.44 -35.79 -26.84
N LYS A 162 2.88 -36.11 -28.06
CA LYS A 162 2.08 -36.95 -28.96
C LYS A 162 1.98 -38.34 -28.34
N ASP A 163 0.76 -38.80 -28.13
CA ASP A 163 0.51 -40.09 -27.52
C ASP A 163 0.68 -41.22 -28.55
N THR A 164 1.86 -41.85 -28.60
CA THR A 164 2.20 -42.95 -29.51
C THR A 164 2.04 -44.34 -28.88
N ARG A 165 1.42 -44.44 -27.69
CA ARG A 165 1.31 -45.68 -26.87
C ARG A 165 0.57 -46.86 -27.51
N HIS A 166 0.15 -46.74 -28.78
CA HIS A 166 -0.43 -47.80 -29.60
C HIS A 166 0.51 -48.38 -30.68
N LEU A 167 1.74 -47.87 -30.85
CA LEU A 167 2.69 -48.36 -31.85
C LEU A 167 3.99 -48.93 -31.24
N ASP A 168 4.42 -48.42 -30.09
CA ASP A 168 5.75 -48.72 -29.52
C ASP A 168 5.84 -50.06 -28.76
N ALA A 169 4.91 -50.99 -29.00
CA ALA A 169 4.85 -52.31 -28.36
C ALA A 169 5.84 -53.34 -28.96
N ILE A 170 6.65 -52.97 -29.95
CA ILE A 170 7.61 -53.85 -30.65
C ILE A 170 8.97 -53.14 -30.86
N ALA A 171 9.55 -52.58 -29.79
CA ALA A 171 10.90 -51.98 -29.80
C ALA A 171 11.57 -51.90 -28.41
N ALA A 172 11.56 -52.99 -27.64
CA ALA A 172 12.13 -53.01 -26.29
C ALA A 172 13.59 -53.51 -26.26
N GLU A 173 14.56 -52.63 -26.55
CA GLU A 173 15.99 -52.89 -26.30
C GLU A 173 16.84 -51.59 -26.21
N ALA A 174 18.10 -51.70 -25.78
CA ALA A 174 19.13 -50.64 -25.67
C ALA A 174 19.06 -49.60 -24.50
N VAL A 175 19.44 -50.07 -23.31
CA VAL A 175 20.48 -49.51 -22.41
C VAL A 175 20.79 -47.98 -22.44
N SER A 176 20.56 -47.28 -21.33
CA SER A 176 21.62 -46.59 -20.53
C SER A 176 21.06 -45.78 -19.33
N GLN A 177 21.87 -45.61 -18.28
CA GLN A 177 21.63 -44.66 -17.17
C GLN A 177 22.32 -43.32 -17.47
N PRO A 178 21.93 -42.22 -16.80
CA PRO A 178 22.89 -41.64 -15.85
C PRO A 178 22.31 -41.02 -14.57
N GLU A 179 23.10 -41.16 -13.50
CA GLU A 179 23.44 -40.16 -12.46
C GLU A 179 22.34 -39.35 -11.75
N THR A 180 22.16 -39.66 -10.45
CA THR A 180 21.39 -38.86 -9.49
C THR A 180 22.13 -37.59 -9.06
N VAL A 181 21.78 -36.44 -9.63
CA VAL A 181 22.18 -35.13 -9.08
C VAL A 181 21.26 -34.74 -7.92
N VAL A 182 21.80 -34.70 -6.70
CA VAL A 182 21.06 -34.30 -5.50
C VAL A 182 20.78 -32.79 -5.54
N GLN A 183 19.55 -32.41 -5.88
CA GLN A 183 19.10 -31.02 -5.74
C GLN A 183 18.76 -30.71 -4.27
N PRO A 184 19.06 -29.50 -3.76
CA PRO A 184 18.50 -29.05 -2.48
C PRO A 184 16.96 -29.01 -2.59
N PRO A 185 16.23 -29.31 -1.50
CA PRO A 185 14.77 -29.45 -1.57
C PRO A 185 14.13 -28.14 -2.06
N PRO A 186 13.38 -28.16 -3.17
CA PRO A 186 12.72 -26.95 -3.64
C PRO A 186 11.74 -26.47 -2.57
N GLN A 187 11.72 -25.16 -2.32
CA GLN A 187 10.68 -24.56 -1.49
C GLN A 187 9.33 -24.93 -2.08
N ARG A 188 8.56 -25.76 -1.36
CA ARG A 188 7.30 -26.30 -1.85
C ARG A 188 6.33 -25.13 -2.05
N ARG A 189 6.13 -24.70 -3.32
CA ARG A 189 4.93 -23.95 -3.72
C ARG A 189 3.75 -24.73 -3.11
N PRO A 190 2.86 -24.09 -2.33
CA PRO A 190 1.80 -24.82 -1.66
C PRO A 190 0.98 -25.55 -2.72
N LEU A 191 0.92 -26.88 -2.61
CA LEU A 191 0.11 -27.70 -3.51
C LEU A 191 -1.33 -27.21 -3.39
N TYR A 192 -1.88 -26.67 -4.49
CA TYR A 192 -3.29 -26.32 -4.56
C TYR A 192 -4.09 -27.61 -4.46
N ARG A 193 -4.45 -27.98 -3.22
CA ARG A 193 -5.39 -29.05 -2.92
C ARG A 193 -6.77 -28.47 -3.24
N PRO A 194 -7.47 -28.95 -4.29
CA PRO A 194 -8.82 -28.49 -4.56
C PRO A 194 -9.70 -28.80 -3.34
N GLU A 195 -10.55 -27.85 -2.94
CA GLU A 195 -11.47 -28.04 -1.81
C GLU A 195 -12.50 -29.12 -2.16
N THR A 196 -12.33 -30.32 -1.57
CA THR A 196 -13.22 -31.46 -1.80
C THR A 196 -14.44 -31.38 -0.89
N PHE A 197 -15.49 -30.70 -1.38
CA PHE A 197 -16.77 -30.59 -0.70
C PHE A 197 -17.52 -31.93 -0.60
N THR A 198 -18.31 -32.13 0.46
CA THR A 198 -19.13 -33.34 0.60
C THR A 198 -20.32 -33.33 -0.36
N ARG A 199 -20.87 -34.51 -0.66
CA ARG A 199 -22.07 -34.65 -1.52
C ARG A 199 -23.26 -33.86 -0.96
N GLU A 200 -23.37 -33.77 0.36
CA GLU A 200 -24.42 -33.04 1.08
C GLU A 200 -24.25 -31.54 0.94
N GLN A 201 -23.03 -31.01 1.19
CA GLN A 201 -22.69 -29.59 0.98
C GLN A 201 -22.97 -29.16 -0.48
N ILE A 202 -22.65 -30.01 -1.45
CA ILE A 202 -22.93 -29.76 -2.88
C ILE A 202 -24.44 -29.74 -3.17
N ALA A 203 -25.24 -30.55 -2.47
CA ALA A 203 -26.70 -30.56 -2.63
C ALA A 203 -27.35 -29.33 -1.98
N GLU A 204 -26.93 -28.98 -0.77
CA GLU A 204 -27.37 -27.79 -0.04
C GLU A 204 -27.04 -26.51 -0.82
N ALA A 205 -25.79 -26.37 -1.29
CA ALA A 205 -25.36 -25.24 -2.11
C ALA A 205 -26.23 -25.10 -3.38
N LYS A 206 -26.50 -26.19 -4.09
CA LYS A 206 -27.39 -26.19 -5.26
C LYS A 206 -28.83 -25.77 -4.93
N ALA A 207 -29.35 -26.15 -3.76
CA ALA A 207 -30.67 -25.73 -3.29
C ALA A 207 -30.71 -24.23 -2.96
N ILE A 208 -29.73 -23.73 -2.20
CA ILE A 208 -29.57 -22.30 -1.88
C ILE A 208 -29.45 -21.47 -3.17
N ARG A 209 -28.56 -21.89 -4.09
CA ARG A 209 -28.37 -21.25 -5.40
C ARG A 209 -29.69 -21.15 -6.17
N ALA A 210 -30.45 -22.24 -6.28
CA ALA A 210 -31.72 -22.26 -7.01
C ALA A 210 -32.82 -21.40 -6.35
N GLN A 211 -32.82 -21.31 -5.01
CA GLN A 211 -33.72 -20.42 -4.27
C GLN A 211 -33.37 -18.95 -4.51
N GLU A 212 -32.09 -18.60 -4.46
CA GLU A 212 -31.65 -17.21 -4.57
C GLU A 212 -31.63 -16.68 -6.01
N THR A 213 -31.26 -17.49 -7.02
CA THR A 213 -31.39 -17.07 -8.42
C THR A 213 -32.85 -16.84 -8.79
N ARG A 214 -33.77 -17.71 -8.34
CA ARG A 214 -35.22 -17.47 -8.48
C ARG A 214 -35.68 -16.19 -7.79
N GLN A 215 -35.13 -15.84 -6.62
CA GLN A 215 -35.45 -14.57 -5.95
C GLN A 215 -34.88 -13.36 -6.69
N LEU A 216 -33.67 -13.48 -7.26
CA LEU A 216 -33.03 -12.46 -8.10
C LEU A 216 -33.86 -12.21 -9.37
N GLU A 217 -34.20 -13.28 -10.11
CA GLU A 217 -35.04 -13.25 -11.31
C GLU A 217 -36.41 -12.63 -11.02
N ALA A 218 -37.10 -13.05 -9.95
CA ALA A 218 -38.42 -12.54 -9.59
C ALA A 218 -38.44 -11.03 -9.23
N ARG A 219 -37.29 -10.47 -8.81
CA ARG A 219 -37.15 -9.05 -8.45
C ARG A 219 -36.58 -8.19 -9.58
N MET A 220 -35.58 -8.69 -10.28
CA MET A 220 -34.80 -7.92 -11.26
C MET A 220 -35.28 -8.15 -12.70
N GLY A 221 -35.93 -9.27 -13.02
CA GLY A 221 -36.36 -9.65 -14.37
C GLY A 221 -37.44 -8.77 -15.00
N ARG A 222 -37.94 -7.75 -14.29
CA ARG A 222 -38.86 -6.72 -14.80
C ARG A 222 -38.19 -5.36 -15.05
N LEU A 223 -36.90 -5.23 -14.75
CA LEU A 223 -36.16 -3.97 -14.87
C LEU A 223 -35.48 -3.86 -16.24
N PRO A 224 -35.29 -2.63 -16.78
CA PRO A 224 -34.45 -2.42 -17.95
C PRO A 224 -33.00 -2.87 -17.67
N LEU A 225 -32.30 -3.29 -18.72
CA LEU A 225 -30.94 -3.85 -18.67
C LEU A 225 -30.81 -5.22 -17.95
N TYR A 226 -31.91 -5.85 -17.54
CA TYR A 226 -31.85 -7.25 -17.09
C TYR A 226 -31.61 -8.21 -18.26
N GLN A 227 -30.61 -9.09 -18.14
CA GLN A 227 -30.37 -10.22 -19.04
C GLN A 227 -29.77 -11.40 -18.25
N ASN A 228 -30.12 -12.64 -18.62
CA ASN A 228 -29.46 -13.85 -18.12
C ASN A 228 -28.80 -14.62 -19.26
N SER A 229 -27.62 -15.19 -19.02
CA SER A 229 -26.99 -16.16 -19.91
C SER A 229 -27.81 -17.47 -19.95
N SER A 230 -27.78 -18.15 -21.09
CA SER A 230 -28.27 -19.53 -21.28
C SER A 230 -27.79 -20.49 -20.20
N ASP A 231 -26.58 -20.26 -19.70
CA ASP A 231 -25.87 -21.17 -18.81
C ASP A 231 -26.29 -20.99 -17.34
N GLY A 232 -27.11 -19.97 -17.05
CA GLY A 232 -27.56 -19.63 -15.70
C GLY A 232 -26.42 -19.27 -14.75
N ILE A 233 -25.27 -18.82 -15.28
CA ILE A 233 -24.09 -18.41 -14.51
C ILE A 233 -23.93 -16.88 -14.47
N VAL A 234 -24.18 -16.19 -15.59
CA VAL A 234 -23.98 -14.74 -15.71
C VAL A 234 -25.33 -14.03 -15.80
N TYR A 235 -25.51 -13.01 -14.97
CA TYR A 235 -26.72 -12.20 -14.87
C TYR A 235 -26.36 -10.72 -15.01
N THR A 236 -26.73 -10.10 -16.12
CA THR A 236 -26.62 -8.64 -16.30
C THR A 236 -27.77 -7.97 -15.54
N LEU A 237 -27.43 -7.03 -14.67
CA LEU A 237 -28.34 -6.35 -13.76
C LEU A 237 -28.14 -4.84 -13.86
N PRO A 238 -29.21 -4.01 -13.82
CA PRO A 238 -29.05 -2.57 -13.67
C PRO A 238 -28.40 -2.21 -12.32
N LEU A 239 -27.49 -1.25 -12.35
CA LEU A 239 -26.77 -0.74 -11.17
C LEU A 239 -26.91 0.78 -11.08
N ASP A 240 -27.53 1.26 -10.01
CA ASP A 240 -27.59 2.69 -9.67
C ASP A 240 -26.81 2.98 -8.38
N PRO A 241 -25.54 3.45 -8.48
CA PRO A 241 -24.76 3.90 -7.34
C PRO A 241 -25.42 5.08 -6.64
N LYS A 242 -25.78 4.93 -5.35
CA LYS A 242 -26.46 6.00 -4.57
C LYS A 242 -25.64 7.29 -4.42
N ARG A 243 -24.33 7.25 -4.73
CA ARG A 243 -23.36 8.36 -4.62
C ARG A 243 -22.51 8.49 -5.89
N ARG A 244 -23.12 8.51 -7.09
CA ARG A 244 -22.40 8.69 -8.37
C ARG A 244 -21.45 9.90 -8.39
N SER A 245 -21.74 10.97 -7.65
CA SER A 245 -20.87 12.15 -7.52
C SER A 245 -19.55 11.90 -6.77
N GLU A 246 -19.48 10.91 -5.89
CA GLU A 246 -18.27 10.54 -5.14
C GLU A 246 -17.39 9.51 -5.86
N LEU A 247 -17.82 9.01 -7.03
CA LEU A 247 -17.03 8.07 -7.82
C LEU A 247 -15.89 8.78 -8.58
N PRO A 248 -14.77 8.06 -8.84
CA PRO A 248 -13.76 8.45 -9.83
C PRO A 248 -14.36 8.69 -11.22
N VAL A 249 -13.59 9.31 -12.12
CA VAL A 249 -14.14 9.79 -13.40
C VAL A 249 -14.52 8.63 -14.33
N GLY A 250 -13.69 7.59 -14.44
CA GLY A 250 -13.99 6.40 -15.24
C GLY A 250 -15.12 5.54 -14.67
N LEU A 251 -15.31 5.51 -13.34
CA LEU A 251 -16.38 4.76 -12.65
C LEU A 251 -17.76 5.45 -12.58
N ARG A 252 -17.90 6.71 -13.02
CA ARG A 252 -19.20 7.42 -13.09
C ARG A 252 -20.23 6.88 -14.10
N PRO A 253 -19.88 6.45 -15.33
CA PRO A 253 -20.84 6.02 -16.35
C PRO A 253 -21.59 4.72 -16.06
N VAL A 254 -21.15 3.90 -15.08
CA VAL A 254 -21.76 2.59 -14.74
C VAL A 254 -23.29 2.66 -14.66
N LYS A 255 -23.96 1.87 -15.50
CA LYS A 255 -25.42 1.65 -15.46
C LYS A 255 -25.79 0.18 -15.26
N SER A 256 -24.87 -0.74 -15.52
CA SER A 256 -25.12 -2.18 -15.33
C SER A 256 -23.90 -2.93 -14.79
N VAL A 257 -24.16 -4.09 -14.20
CA VAL A 257 -23.16 -5.01 -13.64
C VAL A 257 -23.49 -6.42 -14.11
N GLN A 258 -22.49 -7.22 -14.46
CA GLN A 258 -22.65 -8.65 -14.67
C GLN A 258 -22.33 -9.37 -13.37
N LEU A 259 -23.33 -9.99 -12.74
CA LEU A 259 -23.16 -10.83 -11.56
C LEU A 259 -22.90 -12.27 -12.00
N ILE A 260 -21.73 -12.80 -11.65
CA ILE A 260 -21.30 -14.16 -11.94
C ILE A 260 -21.58 -15.03 -10.71
N ILE A 261 -22.50 -15.99 -10.87
CA ILE A 261 -23.00 -16.88 -9.82
C ILE A 261 -22.56 -18.31 -10.15
N PRO A 262 -21.46 -18.82 -9.55
CA PRO A 262 -20.93 -20.14 -9.88
C PRO A 262 -21.89 -21.27 -9.53
N LEU A 263 -21.71 -22.44 -10.17
CA LEU A 263 -22.57 -23.62 -10.00
C LEU A 263 -22.64 -24.15 -8.55
N LEU A 264 -21.65 -23.81 -7.72
CA LEU A 264 -21.52 -24.23 -6.32
C LEU A 264 -21.62 -23.06 -5.31
N TYR A 265 -22.25 -21.93 -5.67
CA TYR A 265 -22.61 -20.90 -4.69
C TYR A 265 -23.47 -21.50 -3.55
N PRO A 266 -23.20 -21.22 -2.26
CA PRO A 266 -22.25 -20.25 -1.70
C PRO A 266 -20.86 -20.79 -1.35
N LEU A 267 -20.55 -22.07 -1.61
CA LEU A 267 -19.21 -22.65 -1.41
C LEU A 267 -18.18 -21.94 -2.30
N GLN A 268 -18.52 -21.81 -3.59
CA GLN A 268 -17.77 -21.03 -4.56
C GLN A 268 -18.30 -19.59 -4.61
N GLN A 269 -17.38 -18.62 -4.55
CA GLN A 269 -17.66 -17.20 -4.34
C GLN A 269 -18.21 -16.53 -5.61
N ILE A 270 -19.15 -15.59 -5.45
CA ILE A 270 -19.62 -14.73 -6.54
C ILE A 270 -18.53 -13.76 -7.01
N ARG A 271 -18.60 -13.37 -8.28
CA ARG A 271 -17.82 -12.25 -8.84
C ARG A 271 -18.76 -11.25 -9.53
N VAL A 272 -18.29 -10.03 -9.74
CA VAL A 272 -19.00 -9.01 -10.52
C VAL A 272 -18.07 -8.45 -11.58
N LEU A 273 -18.62 -8.02 -12.72
CA LEU A 273 -17.94 -7.20 -13.72
C LEU A 273 -18.75 -5.91 -13.92
N LEU A 274 -18.10 -4.75 -13.86
CA LEU A 274 -18.73 -3.44 -14.04
C LEU A 274 -18.76 -3.08 -15.53
N ASN A 275 -19.96 -2.99 -16.10
CA ASN A 275 -20.12 -2.54 -17.49
C ASN A 275 -19.94 -1.01 -17.58
N ASP A 276 -19.76 -0.53 -18.82
CA ASP A 276 -19.66 0.90 -19.17
C ASP A 276 -18.37 1.61 -18.68
N VAL A 277 -17.31 0.88 -18.29
CA VAL A 277 -16.07 1.41 -17.65
C VAL A 277 -14.80 0.78 -18.26
N GLU A 278 -13.65 1.45 -18.10
CA GLU A 278 -12.31 0.93 -18.45
C GLU A 278 -11.78 -0.08 -17.42
N SER A 279 -11.19 -1.21 -17.88
CA SER A 279 -10.66 -2.30 -17.03
C SER A 279 -9.79 -1.80 -15.88
N ASP A 280 -8.85 -0.88 -16.17
CA ASP A 280 -7.90 -0.29 -15.22
C ASP A 280 -8.52 0.41 -13.99
N GLU A 281 -9.78 0.87 -14.07
CA GLU A 281 -10.55 1.40 -12.93
C GLU A 281 -11.55 0.38 -12.36
N ALA A 282 -12.01 -0.59 -13.16
CA ALA A 282 -13.01 -1.58 -12.77
C ALA A 282 -12.42 -2.76 -11.96
N GLU A 283 -11.38 -3.41 -12.47
CA GLU A 283 -10.82 -4.65 -11.91
C GLU A 283 -10.48 -4.53 -10.40
N PRO A 284 -9.81 -3.47 -9.90
CA PRO A 284 -9.50 -3.34 -8.48
C PRO A 284 -10.75 -3.19 -7.58
N VAL A 285 -11.87 -2.69 -8.13
CA VAL A 285 -13.14 -2.56 -7.40
C VAL A 285 -13.87 -3.91 -7.35
N GLU A 286 -13.73 -4.72 -8.40
CA GLU A 286 -14.29 -6.07 -8.53
C GLU A 286 -13.56 -7.08 -7.62
N GLU A 287 -12.23 -6.98 -7.52
CA GLU A 287 -11.42 -7.78 -6.60
C GLU A 287 -11.78 -7.50 -5.13
N ILE A 288 -11.79 -6.24 -4.71
CA ILE A 288 -12.16 -5.85 -3.32
C ILE A 288 -13.63 -6.19 -3.03
N PHE A 289 -14.51 -6.23 -4.05
CA PHE A 289 -15.86 -6.78 -3.89
C PHE A 289 -15.84 -8.31 -3.68
N ALA A 290 -15.07 -9.06 -4.47
CA ALA A 290 -14.96 -10.51 -4.33
C ALA A 290 -14.39 -10.93 -2.96
N GLU A 291 -13.35 -10.25 -2.46
CA GLU A 291 -12.83 -10.44 -1.10
C GLU A 291 -13.91 -10.26 -0.03
N LYS A 292 -14.73 -9.22 -0.16
CA LYS A 292 -15.81 -8.94 0.80
C LYS A 292 -16.98 -9.90 0.66
N ALA A 293 -17.27 -10.39 -0.55
CA ALA A 293 -18.22 -11.47 -0.74
C ALA A 293 -17.74 -12.77 -0.08
N ALA A 294 -16.45 -13.10 -0.21
CA ALA A 294 -15.81 -14.22 0.46
C ALA A 294 -15.86 -14.12 1.99
N ALA A 295 -15.67 -12.92 2.54
CA ALA A 295 -15.77 -12.65 3.98
C ALA A 295 -17.22 -12.69 4.51
N GLN A 296 -18.24 -12.62 3.64
CA GLN A 296 -19.64 -12.46 4.03
C GLN A 296 -20.57 -13.51 3.39
N ARG A 297 -20.13 -14.78 3.34
CA ARG A 297 -20.87 -15.94 2.76
C ARG A 297 -22.32 -16.12 3.23
N ALA A 298 -22.71 -15.55 4.37
CA ALA A 298 -24.09 -15.60 4.90
C ALA A 298 -25.03 -14.52 4.33
N MET A 299 -24.57 -13.68 3.39
CA MET A 299 -25.42 -12.72 2.68
C MET A 299 -25.99 -13.31 1.39
N SER A 300 -27.24 -12.98 1.10
CA SER A 300 -27.89 -13.36 -0.16
C SER A 300 -27.39 -12.54 -1.35
N LEU A 301 -27.56 -13.05 -2.57
CA LEU A 301 -27.26 -12.36 -3.84
C LEU A 301 -27.85 -10.94 -3.89
N MET A 302 -29.11 -10.78 -3.46
CA MET A 302 -29.76 -9.47 -3.36
C MET A 302 -29.11 -8.57 -2.30
N SER A 303 -28.60 -9.12 -1.20
CA SER A 303 -27.85 -8.35 -0.20
C SER A 303 -26.49 -7.91 -0.74
N HIS A 304 -25.78 -8.78 -1.46
CA HIS A 304 -24.51 -8.43 -2.14
C HIS A 304 -24.69 -7.32 -3.19
N LEU A 305 -25.75 -7.36 -4.00
CA LEU A 305 -26.08 -6.28 -4.96
C LEU A 305 -26.43 -4.96 -4.25
N ASN A 306 -27.20 -5.04 -3.16
CA ASN A 306 -27.49 -3.87 -2.31
C ASN A 306 -26.23 -3.33 -1.59
N TYR A 307 -25.27 -4.18 -1.26
CA TYR A 307 -23.98 -3.77 -0.73
C TYR A 307 -23.16 -3.01 -1.78
N LEU A 308 -23.10 -3.52 -3.03
CA LEU A 308 -22.38 -2.88 -4.13
C LEU A 308 -22.95 -1.50 -4.47
N THR A 309 -24.26 -1.38 -4.74
CA THR A 309 -24.93 -0.10 -5.06
C THR A 309 -24.76 0.99 -3.99
N GLN A 310 -24.60 0.59 -2.72
CA GLN A 310 -24.34 1.50 -1.60
C GLN A 310 -22.86 1.83 -1.46
N ASN A 311 -21.96 0.84 -1.53
CA ASN A 311 -20.57 0.95 -1.08
C ASN A 311 -19.54 1.03 -2.22
N ILE A 312 -19.93 0.99 -3.50
CA ILE A 312 -19.01 1.15 -4.64
C ILE A 312 -18.12 2.41 -4.54
N HIS A 313 -18.64 3.51 -3.98
CA HIS A 313 -17.87 4.73 -3.69
C HIS A 313 -16.82 4.59 -2.56
N VAL A 314 -16.96 3.58 -1.70
CA VAL A 314 -15.95 3.19 -0.69
C VAL A 314 -14.95 2.20 -1.32
N LEU A 315 -15.43 1.23 -2.10
CA LEU A 315 -14.57 0.28 -2.82
C LEU A 315 -13.58 1.01 -3.75
N ALA A 316 -14.05 1.98 -4.52
CA ALA A 316 -13.21 2.81 -5.39
C ALA A 316 -12.12 3.58 -4.62
N LYS A 317 -12.44 4.13 -3.44
CA LYS A 317 -11.45 4.82 -2.59
C LYS A 317 -10.45 3.86 -1.96
N GLN A 318 -10.85 2.62 -1.66
CA GLN A 318 -9.95 1.57 -1.19
C GLN A 318 -9.02 1.07 -2.31
N ALA A 319 -9.54 0.88 -3.52
CA ALA A 319 -8.73 0.58 -4.71
C ALA A 319 -7.67 1.66 -4.98
N GLN A 320 -8.04 2.94 -4.93
CA GLN A 320 -7.12 4.06 -5.08
C GLN A 320 -6.03 4.07 -3.99
N ALA A 321 -6.41 3.94 -2.72
CA ALA A 321 -5.45 3.88 -1.62
C ALA A 321 -4.49 2.68 -1.72
N ASN A 322 -4.97 1.51 -2.16
CA ASN A 322 -4.13 0.34 -2.39
C ASN A 322 -3.13 0.57 -3.53
N ARG A 323 -3.56 1.21 -4.64
CA ARG A 323 -2.71 1.55 -5.79
C ARG A 323 -1.66 2.63 -5.46
N GLU A 324 -2.02 3.61 -4.62
CA GLU A 324 -1.06 4.59 -4.08
C GLU A 324 -0.03 3.90 -3.16
N ALA A 325 -0.47 2.96 -2.32
CA ALA A 325 0.41 2.21 -1.42
C ALA A 325 1.37 1.26 -2.16
N SER A 326 0.94 0.59 -3.24
CA SER A 326 1.81 -0.29 -4.02
C SER A 326 2.90 0.51 -4.76
N LEU A 327 2.51 1.62 -5.42
CA LEU A 327 3.46 2.53 -6.08
C LEU A 327 4.46 3.14 -5.08
N ALA A 328 4.01 3.48 -3.87
CA ALA A 328 4.89 3.93 -2.80
C ALA A 328 5.89 2.84 -2.38
N ALA A 329 5.44 1.59 -2.20
CA ALA A 329 6.29 0.45 -1.84
C ALA A 329 7.33 0.12 -2.94
N GLU A 330 6.94 0.15 -4.21
CA GLU A 330 7.84 -0.01 -5.36
C GLU A 330 8.90 1.11 -5.38
N SER A 331 8.50 2.36 -5.17
CA SER A 331 9.44 3.49 -5.10
C SER A 331 10.43 3.40 -3.94
N MET A 332 10.02 2.80 -2.80
CA MET A 332 10.92 2.53 -1.67
C MET A 332 11.86 1.37 -1.98
N LYS A 333 11.39 0.30 -2.62
CA LYS A 333 12.21 -0.87 -2.97
C LYS A 333 13.33 -0.51 -3.95
N ALA A 334 13.00 0.20 -5.03
CA ALA A 334 13.99 0.68 -6.00
C ALA A 334 15.06 1.58 -5.35
N LYS A 335 14.69 2.36 -4.33
CA LYS A 335 15.59 3.25 -3.58
C LYS A 335 16.44 2.55 -2.50
N VAL A 336 16.12 1.29 -2.18
CA VAL A 336 16.97 0.41 -1.36
C VAL A 336 17.94 -0.35 -2.26
N GLU A 337 17.48 -0.84 -3.41
CA GLU A 337 18.30 -1.52 -4.41
C GLU A 337 19.39 -0.57 -4.96
N SER A 338 19.03 0.67 -5.32
CA SER A 338 19.99 1.72 -5.75
C SER A 338 20.90 2.26 -4.64
N LYS A 339 20.98 1.60 -3.48
CA LYS A 339 21.86 1.95 -2.35
C LYS A 339 22.72 0.76 -1.88
N ALA A 340 22.60 -0.39 -2.54
CA ALA A 340 23.46 -1.55 -2.31
C ALA A 340 24.71 -1.55 -3.22
N GLU A 341 24.66 -0.86 -4.36
CA GLU A 341 25.71 -0.89 -5.41
C GLU A 341 26.92 0.02 -5.11
N ASP A 342 26.81 0.91 -4.11
CA ASP A 342 27.79 1.98 -3.82
C ASP A 342 28.87 1.56 -2.79
N VAL A 343 28.95 0.27 -2.44
CA VAL A 343 29.85 -0.24 -1.36
C VAL A 343 30.49 -1.60 -1.70
N ASP A 344 31.13 -1.72 -2.87
CA ASP A 344 32.08 -2.83 -3.13
C ASP A 344 33.26 -2.34 -3.99
N GLY A 345 34.34 -1.91 -3.32
CA GLY A 345 35.35 -1.09 -4.01
C GLY A 345 36.67 -0.78 -3.29
N TYR A 346 37.19 -1.64 -2.41
CA TYR A 346 38.65 -1.74 -2.15
C TYR A 346 38.97 -3.00 -1.34
N GLY A 347 39.74 -3.94 -1.91
CA GLY A 347 40.08 -5.21 -1.28
C GLY A 347 41.57 -5.52 -1.25
N LYS A 348 41.98 -6.20 -0.15
CA LYS A 348 43.27 -6.88 0.12
C LYS A 348 44.46 -6.02 0.57
N ALA A 349 44.82 -6.22 1.84
CA ALA A 349 46.21 -6.34 2.29
C ALA A 349 46.37 -7.69 3.03
N ALA A 350 47.59 -8.23 3.02
CA ALA A 350 48.05 -9.58 3.39
C ALA A 350 47.42 -10.31 4.61
N ALA A 351 47.60 -11.64 4.63
CA ALA A 351 47.24 -12.55 5.72
C ALA A 351 48.46 -13.31 6.28
N HIS A 352 48.36 -13.80 7.53
CA HIS A 352 48.66 -15.18 7.97
C HIS A 352 48.24 -15.31 9.47
N VAL A 353 47.35 -16.25 9.85
CA VAL A 353 47.64 -17.67 10.24
C VAL A 353 48.50 -17.72 11.52
N SER A 354 48.06 -18.31 12.64
CA SER A 354 47.47 -19.67 12.85
C SER A 354 46.53 -19.70 14.09
N SER A 355 45.79 -20.76 14.50
CA SER A 355 45.17 -22.01 13.94
C SER A 355 44.35 -22.63 15.13
N LEU A 356 43.26 -23.41 15.04
CA LEU A 356 42.89 -24.56 14.18
C LEU A 356 41.35 -24.75 14.11
N ASP A 357 40.93 -25.56 13.14
CA ASP A 357 39.64 -26.19 12.80
C ASP A 357 39.03 -27.12 13.90
N ASP A 358 37.75 -27.58 13.94
CA ASP A 358 36.41 -27.15 13.42
C ASP A 358 35.34 -27.43 14.54
N VAL A 359 34.28 -28.27 14.56
CA VAL A 359 33.57 -29.19 13.63
C VAL A 359 32.05 -28.95 13.67
N LYS A 360 31.49 -28.39 12.59
CA LYS A 360 30.13 -28.60 12.01
C LYS A 360 29.01 -29.25 12.86
N GLY A 361 27.93 -28.50 13.16
CA GLY A 361 26.66 -29.06 13.68
C GLY A 361 25.40 -28.16 13.49
N HIS A 362 24.38 -28.64 12.77
CA HIS A 362 23.14 -27.89 12.47
C HIS A 362 22.02 -28.21 13.47
N VAL A 363 21.63 -27.27 14.34
CA VAL A 363 20.39 -27.34 15.14
C VAL A 363 19.63 -26.01 15.05
N LYS A 364 18.35 -26.07 14.67
CA LYS A 364 17.42 -24.93 14.78
C LYS A 364 16.68 -25.01 16.10
N VAL A 365 16.96 -24.08 17.02
CA VAL A 365 16.27 -24.00 18.30
C VAL A 365 14.83 -23.52 18.09
N ILE A 366 13.87 -24.32 18.54
CA ILE A 366 12.46 -23.90 18.65
C ILE A 366 12.31 -23.16 20.00
N PRO A 367 11.75 -21.94 20.04
CA PRO A 367 11.54 -21.24 21.31
C PRO A 367 10.51 -21.98 22.18
N ARG A 368 10.85 -22.21 23.44
CA ARG A 368 10.07 -23.02 24.38
C ARG A 368 8.80 -22.26 24.85
N PRO A 369 7.61 -22.89 24.93
CA PRO A 369 6.41 -22.26 25.46
C PRO A 369 6.55 -21.80 26.92
N PRO A 370 5.84 -20.73 27.34
CA PRO A 370 6.08 -20.02 28.60
C PRO A 370 5.38 -20.65 29.83
N GLU A 371 5.34 -21.98 29.93
CA GLU A 371 4.71 -22.69 31.07
C GLU A 371 5.71 -23.51 31.91
N TRP A 372 6.96 -23.68 31.46
CA TRP A 372 8.03 -24.32 32.23
C TRP A 372 8.99 -23.31 32.88
N SER A 373 8.54 -22.70 33.98
CA SER A 373 9.39 -21.87 34.86
C SER A 373 9.06 -22.06 36.34
N TYR A 374 9.30 -23.27 36.84
CA TYR A 374 9.23 -23.61 38.27
C TYR A 374 10.44 -24.47 38.68
N GLY A 375 10.99 -24.17 39.86
CA GLY A 375 11.88 -25.07 40.62
C GLY A 375 13.30 -25.29 40.08
N ASN A 376 14.30 -24.75 40.77
CA ASN A 376 15.64 -25.32 40.80
C ASN A 376 16.23 -25.14 42.22
N ALA A 377 16.17 -26.18 43.04
CA ALA A 377 16.83 -26.30 44.34
C ALA A 377 16.75 -27.77 44.82
N GLY A 378 17.89 -28.39 45.16
CA GLY A 378 18.02 -29.83 45.44
C GLY A 378 18.11 -30.65 44.14
N GLU A 379 19.16 -31.41 43.78
CA GLU A 379 20.09 -32.33 44.48
C GLU A 379 19.73 -33.82 44.31
N SER A 380 20.79 -34.65 44.28
CA SER A 380 20.84 -36.13 44.36
C SER A 380 20.31 -36.99 43.19
N GLU A 381 21.26 -37.65 42.53
CA GLU A 381 21.38 -39.09 42.18
C GLU A 381 20.29 -39.90 41.44
N SER A 382 20.83 -40.83 40.61
CA SER A 382 20.39 -42.23 40.40
C SER A 382 19.57 -42.59 39.14
N ASP A 383 19.92 -43.77 38.60
CA ASP A 383 19.46 -44.41 37.37
C ASP A 383 18.04 -45.00 37.45
N SER A 384 17.46 -45.32 36.28
CA SER A 384 17.00 -46.68 35.90
C SER A 384 15.76 -46.67 35.01
N GLU A 385 16.00 -46.88 33.71
CA GLU A 385 15.34 -47.80 32.76
C GLU A 385 13.84 -48.23 32.86
N ASP A 386 13.30 -48.51 31.67
CA ASP A 386 12.13 -49.36 31.36
C ASP A 386 10.69 -48.83 31.44
N SER A 387 9.77 -49.72 31.06
CA SER A 387 8.58 -49.48 30.23
C SER A 387 7.45 -50.48 30.59
N TYR A 388 6.32 -50.38 29.88
CA TYR A 388 5.13 -51.26 29.92
C TYR A 388 4.30 -51.19 31.23
N ASP A 389 3.03 -51.61 31.28
CA ASP A 389 1.87 -51.51 30.37
C ASP A 389 0.62 -52.05 31.12
N SER A 390 -0.59 -51.75 30.63
CA SER A 390 -1.88 -52.41 30.96
C SER A 390 -2.52 -52.18 32.34
N ASP A 391 -3.85 -52.27 32.33
CA ASP A 391 -4.81 -51.94 33.40
C ASP A 391 -5.13 -53.11 34.36
N GLU A 392 -5.74 -52.84 35.53
CA GLU A 392 -7.13 -53.29 35.84
C GLU A 392 -7.67 -52.79 37.22
N ASP A 393 -8.97 -53.05 37.46
CA ASP A 393 -9.85 -52.48 38.49
C ASP A 393 -9.54 -52.79 39.97
N GLY A 394 -10.04 -51.92 40.87
CA GLY A 394 -9.97 -52.13 42.33
C GLY A 394 -10.97 -51.30 43.16
N GLN A 395 -12.19 -51.86 43.32
CA GLN A 395 -13.23 -51.62 44.35
C GLN A 395 -12.88 -50.66 45.52
N GLY A 396 -13.75 -49.78 46.02
CA GLY A 396 -15.22 -49.77 46.00
C GLY A 396 -15.74 -49.62 47.44
N GLY A 397 -16.34 -48.47 47.77
CA GLY A 397 -16.78 -48.17 49.15
C GLY A 397 -17.69 -46.96 49.24
N ALA A 398 -19.00 -47.20 49.33
CA ALA A 398 -20.02 -46.15 49.37
C ALA A 398 -20.62 -45.98 50.79
N SER A 399 -20.86 -44.72 51.17
CA SER A 399 -21.59 -44.36 52.39
C SER A 399 -22.59 -43.24 52.09
N LEU A 400 -23.89 -43.56 52.13
CA LEU A 400 -25.02 -42.62 52.10
C LEU A 400 -25.49 -42.49 53.56
N GLY A 401 -25.40 -41.35 54.24
CA GLY A 401 -26.37 -40.24 54.19
C GLY A 401 -27.50 -40.45 55.23
N PRO A 402 -28.48 -39.54 55.41
CA PRO A 402 -28.53 -38.09 55.15
C PRO A 402 -29.10 -37.38 56.42
N PRO A 403 -30.05 -36.42 56.34
CA PRO A 403 -30.06 -35.07 55.74
C PRO A 403 -29.91 -34.01 56.88
N ASP A 404 -30.34 -32.74 56.87
CA ASP A 404 -30.75 -31.77 55.83
C ASP A 404 -30.32 -30.36 56.29
N SER A 405 -30.16 -29.42 55.35
CA SER A 405 -30.33 -27.96 55.54
C SER A 405 -30.26 -27.29 54.17
N GLN A 406 -31.42 -27.08 53.54
CA GLN A 406 -31.53 -26.61 52.16
C GLN A 406 -31.14 -25.12 52.04
N GLY A 407 -30.29 -24.78 51.04
CA GLY A 407 -29.61 -23.47 51.02
C GLY A 407 -29.07 -22.99 49.67
N ALA A 408 -29.86 -23.14 48.60
CA ALA A 408 -29.68 -22.52 47.27
C ALA A 408 -28.33 -22.69 46.53
N THR A 409 -28.34 -23.55 45.51
CA THR A 409 -27.28 -23.63 44.50
C THR A 409 -27.28 -22.42 43.55
N SER A 410 -26.14 -21.74 43.42
CA SER A 410 -25.87 -20.84 42.28
C SER A 410 -24.37 -20.75 41.96
N SER A 411 -23.90 -21.58 41.03
CA SER A 411 -22.52 -21.63 40.53
C SER A 411 -22.21 -20.45 39.60
N SER A 412 -22.14 -19.24 40.17
CA SER A 412 -21.68 -18.06 39.44
C SER A 412 -20.16 -18.07 39.27
N THR A 413 -19.70 -18.23 38.04
CA THR A 413 -18.28 -18.11 37.67
C THR A 413 -17.81 -16.68 37.95
N ARG A 414 -17.10 -16.46 39.07
CA ARG A 414 -16.60 -15.14 39.48
C ARG A 414 -15.48 -14.65 38.57
N ILE A 415 -15.85 -14.10 37.42
CA ILE A 415 -14.96 -13.33 36.54
C ILE A 415 -14.34 -12.21 37.38
N ALA A 416 -13.00 -12.10 37.37
CA ALA A 416 -12.30 -11.15 38.21
C ALA A 416 -12.63 -9.69 37.82
N GLU A 417 -13.22 -8.95 38.76
CA GLU A 417 -13.68 -7.56 38.61
C GLU A 417 -12.50 -6.57 38.48
N LYS A 418 -11.89 -6.55 37.29
CA LYS A 418 -10.72 -5.72 36.96
C LYS A 418 -11.11 -4.62 35.97
N GLY A 419 -10.69 -3.38 36.27
CA GLY A 419 -10.92 -2.19 35.44
C GLY A 419 -11.96 -1.23 36.01
N THR A 420 -12.54 -0.38 35.16
CA THR A 420 -13.62 0.54 35.51
C THR A 420 -14.96 -0.06 35.10
N ALA A 421 -15.83 -0.33 36.08
CA ALA A 421 -17.20 -0.76 35.82
C ALA A 421 -18.06 0.39 35.28
N ILE A 422 -18.95 0.06 34.35
CA ILE A 422 -20.05 0.93 33.90
C ILE A 422 -21.33 0.44 34.59
N THR A 423 -22.02 1.34 35.28
CA THR A 423 -23.31 1.06 35.92
C THR A 423 -24.34 2.10 35.50
N PHE A 424 -25.60 1.68 35.36
CA PHE A 424 -26.75 2.53 35.07
C PHE A 424 -27.75 2.47 36.24
N PRO A 425 -27.50 3.18 37.36
CA PRO A 425 -28.22 2.96 38.62
C PRO A 425 -29.74 3.15 38.50
N SER A 426 -30.15 4.07 37.63
CA SER A 426 -31.52 4.56 37.48
C SER A 426 -32.12 4.15 36.12
N ILE A 427 -31.74 2.97 35.59
CA ILE A 427 -32.18 2.51 34.26
C ILE A 427 -33.66 2.12 34.22
N GLU A 428 -34.39 2.60 33.21
CA GLU A 428 -35.79 2.25 32.97
C GLU A 428 -35.86 1.24 31.82
N LEU A 429 -36.46 0.06 32.05
CA LEU A 429 -36.61 -1.03 31.08
C LEU A 429 -38.09 -1.46 30.99
N HIS A 430 -38.73 -1.24 29.83
CA HIS A 430 -40.12 -1.59 29.57
C HIS A 430 -40.24 -2.44 28.29
N GLY A 431 -40.76 -3.66 28.39
CA GLY A 431 -40.80 -4.60 27.25
C GLY A 431 -39.42 -5.13 26.81
N VAL A 432 -38.38 -4.82 27.57
CA VAL A 432 -36.99 -5.28 27.40
C VAL A 432 -36.67 -6.24 28.54
N GLU A 433 -36.16 -7.42 28.20
CA GLU A 433 -35.76 -8.47 29.12
C GLU A 433 -34.29 -8.28 29.57
N ILE A 434 -33.43 -8.08 28.58
CA ILE A 434 -31.97 -7.88 28.70
C ILE A 434 -31.58 -6.73 27.77
N LEU A 435 -30.60 -5.92 28.19
CA LEU A 435 -29.97 -4.88 27.38
C LEU A 435 -28.44 -5.08 27.39
N GLU A 436 -27.84 -5.23 26.21
CA GLU A 436 -26.38 -5.38 26.02
C GLU A 436 -25.78 -4.15 25.32
N ILE A 437 -24.50 -3.83 25.56
CA ILE A 437 -23.75 -2.83 24.79
C ILE A 437 -22.95 -3.52 23.67
N ASN A 438 -23.40 -3.37 22.42
CA ASN A 438 -22.73 -3.94 21.23
C ASN A 438 -21.55 -3.07 20.76
N THR A 439 -21.61 -1.75 20.94
CA THR A 439 -20.48 -0.86 20.63
C THR A 439 -20.45 0.31 21.60
N LEU A 440 -19.41 0.34 22.42
CA LEU A 440 -19.19 1.36 23.44
C LEU A 440 -18.41 2.55 22.84
N SER A 441 -18.78 3.76 23.25
CA SER A 441 -18.03 4.99 23.01
C SER A 441 -17.82 5.74 24.34
N ILE A 442 -16.63 6.25 24.62
CA ILE A 442 -16.31 6.95 25.89
C ILE A 442 -15.43 8.18 25.69
N ILE A 443 -15.47 9.10 26.66
CA ILE A 443 -14.45 10.15 26.83
C ILE A 443 -13.35 9.60 27.74
N ALA A 444 -12.11 9.54 27.25
CA ALA A 444 -10.94 9.07 27.98
C ALA A 444 -9.93 10.22 28.24
N LYS A 445 -9.64 10.47 29.51
CA LYS A 445 -8.72 11.51 29.97
C LYS A 445 -7.30 10.96 30.05
N CYS A 446 -6.38 11.59 29.33
CA CYS A 446 -4.97 11.18 29.29
C CYS A 446 -4.31 11.28 30.68
N LEU A 447 -3.63 10.23 31.15
CA LEU A 447 -2.91 10.29 32.43
C LEU A 447 -1.75 11.31 32.39
N ARG A 448 -1.06 11.45 31.24
CA ARG A 448 0.10 12.35 31.07
C ARG A 448 -0.29 13.83 30.94
N CYS A 449 -1.15 14.21 29.99
CA CYS A 449 -1.48 15.61 29.72
C CYS A 449 -2.88 16.07 30.19
N LYS A 450 -3.60 15.22 30.93
CA LYS A 450 -4.96 15.45 31.49
C LYS A 450 -6.03 15.90 30.49
N THR A 451 -5.76 15.79 29.19
CA THR A 451 -6.67 16.16 28.11
C THR A 451 -7.59 15.02 27.75
N ASN A 452 -8.85 15.34 27.47
CA ASN A 452 -9.89 14.40 27.05
C ASN A 452 -9.69 13.98 25.58
N ASN A 453 -9.93 12.71 25.28
CA ASN A 453 -9.83 12.12 23.94
C ASN A 453 -11.02 11.17 23.76
N ASP A 454 -11.61 11.17 22.57
CA ASP A 454 -12.87 10.48 22.30
C ASP A 454 -12.56 9.08 21.76
N LEU A 455 -12.87 8.04 22.55
CA LEU A 455 -12.68 6.64 22.18
C LEU A 455 -14.03 6.04 21.79
N SER A 456 -14.44 6.30 20.57
CA SER A 456 -15.62 5.67 19.96
C SER A 456 -15.30 4.24 19.48
N GLY A 457 -16.34 3.43 19.27
CA GLY A 457 -16.19 2.18 18.51
C GLY A 457 -15.39 1.08 19.21
N LEU A 458 -15.52 0.94 20.53
CA LEU A 458 -15.00 -0.18 21.32
C LEU A 458 -15.94 -1.38 21.16
N LYS A 459 -15.41 -2.52 20.71
CA LYS A 459 -16.16 -3.78 20.56
C LYS A 459 -15.98 -4.68 21.79
N PRO A 460 -16.95 -5.55 22.11
CA PRO A 460 -16.80 -6.59 23.13
C PRO A 460 -15.53 -7.41 22.96
N ASN A 461 -14.75 -7.51 24.04
CA ASN A 461 -13.52 -8.30 24.20
C ASN A 461 -12.41 -8.05 23.16
N VAL A 462 -12.40 -6.90 22.49
CA VAL A 462 -11.33 -6.49 21.55
C VAL A 462 -10.53 -5.33 22.12
N ASP A 463 -9.20 -5.48 22.13
CA ASP A 463 -8.26 -4.42 22.48
C ASP A 463 -8.23 -3.34 21.40
N LYS A 464 -8.53 -2.09 21.76
CA LYS A 464 -8.38 -0.93 20.89
C LYS A 464 -7.19 -0.07 21.30
N VAL A 465 -6.17 -0.05 20.44
CA VAL A 465 -5.07 0.91 20.54
C VAL A 465 -5.51 2.27 19.97
N SER A 466 -5.12 3.35 20.62
CA SER A 466 -5.33 4.74 20.21
C SER A 466 -4.25 5.64 20.80
N SER A 467 -4.19 6.93 20.44
CA SER A 467 -3.18 7.84 20.99
C SER A 467 -3.73 9.24 21.33
N CYS A 468 -3.08 9.91 22.28
CA CYS A 468 -3.52 11.21 22.78
C CYS A 468 -3.30 12.35 21.79
N LYS A 469 -4.37 13.09 21.48
CA LYS A 469 -4.42 14.23 20.54
C LYS A 469 -3.41 15.36 20.82
N LYS A 470 -2.83 15.45 22.02
CA LYS A 470 -1.83 16.49 22.39
C LYS A 470 -0.42 15.98 22.71
N CYS A 471 -0.27 14.74 23.17
CA CYS A 471 1.04 14.25 23.66
C CYS A 471 1.41 12.85 23.15
N ALA A 472 0.74 12.40 22.07
CA ALA A 472 0.99 11.15 21.35
C ALA A 472 1.18 9.92 22.26
N THR A 473 0.52 9.93 23.43
CA THR A 473 0.60 8.85 24.41
C THR A 473 -0.40 7.79 24.02
N GLU A 474 0.08 6.58 23.81
CA GLU A 474 -0.75 5.44 23.50
C GLU A 474 -1.68 5.08 24.66
N PHE A 475 -2.89 4.66 24.30
CA PHE A 475 -3.90 4.11 25.18
C PHE A 475 -4.36 2.77 24.59
N VAL A 476 -4.41 1.73 25.41
CA VAL A 476 -5.12 0.49 25.08
C VAL A 476 -6.42 0.49 25.87
N ALA A 477 -7.53 0.19 25.21
CA ALA A 477 -8.85 0.13 25.81
C ALA A 477 -9.56 -1.18 25.42
N THR A 478 -9.94 -1.97 26.42
CA THR A 478 -10.62 -3.26 26.25
C THR A 478 -11.96 -3.22 26.97
N PHE A 479 -13.06 -3.37 26.24
CA PHE A 479 -14.41 -3.39 26.81
C PHE A 479 -14.91 -4.83 26.98
N ARG A 480 -15.44 -5.16 28.15
CA ARG A 480 -16.07 -6.46 28.47
C ARG A 480 -17.53 -6.18 28.88
N PRO A 481 -18.54 -6.42 28.02
CA PRO A 481 -19.93 -6.18 28.39
C PRO A 481 -20.42 -7.16 29.46
N GLU A 482 -21.45 -6.74 30.19
CA GLU A 482 -22.33 -7.61 30.98
C GLU A 482 -23.78 -7.31 30.58
N PHE A 483 -24.67 -8.29 30.78
CA PHE A 483 -26.09 -8.13 30.52
C PHE A 483 -26.78 -7.27 31.58
N VAL A 484 -27.37 -6.16 31.16
CA VAL A 484 -28.16 -5.28 32.02
C VAL A 484 -29.61 -5.77 32.04
N HIS A 485 -30.18 -5.93 33.22
CA HIS A 485 -31.59 -6.30 33.43
C HIS A 485 -32.09 -5.73 34.76
N GLN A 486 -33.37 -5.91 35.10
CA GLN A 486 -33.98 -5.28 36.27
C GLN A 486 -33.27 -5.57 37.62
N ASN A 487 -32.55 -6.70 37.72
CA ASN A 487 -31.81 -7.09 38.92
C ASN A 487 -30.28 -6.87 38.81
N SER A 488 -29.77 -6.40 37.66
CA SER A 488 -28.36 -6.05 37.45
C SER A 488 -28.25 -4.78 36.61
N THR A 489 -27.89 -3.68 37.25
CA THR A 489 -27.67 -2.37 36.60
C THR A 489 -26.25 -2.20 36.04
N ARG A 490 -25.40 -3.23 36.10
CA ARG A 490 -24.00 -3.19 35.64
C ARG A 490 -23.92 -3.66 34.19
N ALA A 491 -23.27 -2.85 33.34
CA ALA A 491 -23.19 -3.04 31.90
C ALA A 491 -21.81 -3.54 31.43
N GLY A 492 -20.95 -3.94 32.37
CA GLY A 492 -19.61 -4.46 32.11
C GLY A 492 -18.46 -3.59 32.61
N PHE A 493 -17.24 -3.99 32.22
CA PHE A 493 -15.97 -3.41 32.66
C PHE A 493 -15.15 -2.90 31.48
N ILE A 494 -14.47 -1.77 31.67
CA ILE A 494 -13.47 -1.22 30.75
C ILE A 494 -12.10 -1.34 31.40
N ASN A 495 -11.19 -2.07 30.77
CA ASN A 495 -9.77 -2.03 31.10
C ASN A 495 -9.11 -0.92 30.25
N LEU A 496 -8.35 -0.03 30.89
CA LEU A 496 -7.66 1.08 30.22
C LEU A 496 -6.18 1.10 30.62
N SER A 497 -5.31 1.40 29.66
CA SER A 497 -3.93 1.84 29.90
C SER A 497 -3.73 3.28 29.43
N GLY A 498 -2.83 4.01 30.08
CA GLY A 498 -2.46 5.39 29.72
C GLY A 498 -3.55 6.47 29.92
N CYS A 499 -4.80 6.10 30.19
CA CYS A 499 -5.95 7.00 30.33
C CYS A 499 -6.97 6.50 31.37
N THR A 500 -7.93 7.36 31.73
CA THR A 500 -9.06 7.04 32.62
C THR A 500 -10.38 7.43 31.97
N VAL A 501 -11.44 6.63 32.13
CA VAL A 501 -12.80 6.99 31.68
C VAL A 501 -13.24 8.28 32.38
N THR A 502 -14.01 9.12 31.69
CA THR A 502 -14.59 10.35 32.26
C THR A 502 -16.09 10.44 32.02
N ASP A 503 -16.57 10.04 30.85
CA ASP A 503 -18.00 10.04 30.52
C ASP A 503 -18.32 9.02 29.40
N LEU A 504 -19.60 8.70 29.23
CA LEU A 504 -20.14 7.84 28.17
C LEU A 504 -20.56 8.69 26.96
N LEU A 505 -20.09 8.31 25.78
CA LEU A 505 -20.53 8.90 24.50
C LEU A 505 -21.63 8.03 23.87
N PRO A 506 -22.38 8.54 22.87
CA PRO A 506 -23.40 7.77 22.17
C PRO A 506 -22.91 6.38 21.74
N SER A 507 -23.60 5.36 22.25
CA SER A 507 -23.19 3.94 22.18
C SER A 507 -24.36 3.12 21.62
N THR A 508 -24.07 1.95 21.04
CA THR A 508 -25.12 1.07 20.50
C THR A 508 -25.51 -0.01 21.50
N PHE A 509 -26.81 -0.12 21.73
CA PHE A 509 -27.41 -1.06 22.67
C PHE A 509 -28.31 -2.06 21.93
N VAL A 510 -28.27 -3.32 22.34
CA VAL A 510 -29.11 -4.40 21.82
C VAL A 510 -30.10 -4.82 22.92
N PRO A 511 -31.38 -4.42 22.81
CA PRO A 511 -32.43 -4.91 23.68
C PRO A 511 -32.98 -6.26 23.19
N THR A 512 -33.23 -7.17 24.14
CA THR A 512 -33.97 -8.42 23.95
C THR A 512 -35.43 -8.22 24.36
N CYS A 513 -36.39 -8.62 23.51
CA CYS A 513 -37.80 -8.34 23.76
C CYS A 513 -38.46 -9.30 24.76
N SER A 514 -39.02 -8.77 25.86
CA SER A 514 -39.59 -9.55 26.97
C SER A 514 -40.92 -10.27 26.68
N LYS A 515 -41.24 -10.53 25.41
CA LYS A 515 -42.42 -11.29 24.97
C LYS A 515 -42.08 -12.54 24.17
N CYS A 516 -40.89 -12.59 23.57
CA CYS A 516 -40.45 -13.65 22.66
C CYS A 516 -38.94 -13.90 22.74
N SER A 517 -38.26 -13.28 23.72
CA SER A 517 -36.82 -13.33 24.00
C SER A 517 -35.91 -13.12 22.79
N THR A 518 -36.42 -12.45 21.75
CA THR A 518 -35.67 -12.16 20.52
C THR A 518 -34.82 -10.91 20.71
N ALA A 519 -33.51 -11.04 20.56
CA ALA A 519 -32.58 -9.92 20.51
C ALA A 519 -32.82 -9.05 19.27
N ALA A 520 -32.73 -7.72 19.42
CA ALA A 520 -32.88 -6.81 18.29
C ALA A 520 -31.71 -6.94 17.30
N ALA A 521 -31.97 -7.46 16.09
CA ALA A 521 -31.00 -7.58 15.00
C ALA A 521 -30.39 -6.24 14.49
N GLN A 522 -30.77 -5.11 15.08
CA GLN A 522 -30.15 -3.81 14.91
C GLN A 522 -29.92 -3.20 16.29
N GLY A 523 -28.67 -2.84 16.60
CA GLY A 523 -28.36 -2.07 17.81
C GLY A 523 -28.85 -0.64 17.68
N PHE A 524 -29.53 -0.13 18.70
CA PHE A 524 -30.02 1.25 18.75
C PHE A 524 -28.97 2.15 19.37
N VAL A 525 -28.67 3.29 18.73
CA VAL A 525 -27.88 4.34 19.38
C VAL A 525 -28.72 4.99 20.47
N SER A 526 -28.19 5.09 21.67
CA SER A 526 -28.83 5.80 22.79
C SER A 526 -27.83 6.75 23.46
N VAL A 527 -28.37 7.79 24.11
CA VAL A 527 -27.62 8.87 24.76
C VAL A 527 -28.16 9.03 26.18
N ARG A 528 -27.32 9.47 27.11
CA ARG A 528 -27.73 9.69 28.50
C ARG A 528 -28.91 10.67 28.58
N GLY A 529 -29.99 10.24 29.23
CA GLY A 529 -31.24 10.99 29.39
C GLY A 529 -32.34 10.60 28.40
N ASP A 530 -31.99 10.14 27.19
CA ASP A 530 -32.96 9.82 26.13
C ASP A 530 -33.70 8.51 26.38
N ALA A 531 -34.98 8.47 25.98
CA ALA A 531 -35.81 7.27 25.99
C ALA A 531 -35.90 6.67 24.58
N THR A 532 -35.24 5.53 24.38
CA THR A 532 -35.17 4.82 23.10
C THR A 532 -36.36 3.85 22.97
N THR A 533 -37.40 4.25 22.25
CA THR A 533 -38.60 3.43 21.98
C THR A 533 -38.49 2.69 20.64
N ASN A 534 -38.91 1.43 20.57
CA ASN A 534 -39.08 0.73 19.29
C ASN A 534 -40.09 -0.43 19.37
N VAL A 535 -40.16 -1.25 18.32
CA VAL A 535 -41.09 -2.38 18.19
C VAL A 535 -40.30 -3.65 17.80
N CYS A 536 -40.57 -4.76 18.47
CA CYS A 536 -40.00 -6.06 18.10
C CYS A 536 -40.45 -6.47 16.70
N ARG A 537 -39.53 -6.94 15.87
CA ARG A 537 -39.84 -7.39 14.49
C ARG A 537 -40.55 -8.74 14.45
N GLU A 538 -40.48 -9.52 15.51
CA GLU A 538 -41.07 -10.87 15.60
C GLU A 538 -42.50 -10.81 16.16
N CYS A 539 -42.66 -10.36 17.41
CA CYS A 539 -43.96 -10.37 18.11
C CYS A 539 -44.74 -9.04 18.03
N HIS A 540 -44.23 -8.04 17.30
CA HIS A 540 -44.75 -6.66 17.27
C HIS A 540 -44.92 -5.98 18.66
N GLY A 541 -44.27 -6.52 19.69
CA GLY A 541 -44.24 -5.93 21.03
C GLY A 541 -43.49 -4.61 21.05
N ARG A 542 -44.15 -3.53 21.52
CA ARG A 542 -43.47 -2.26 21.83
C ARG A 542 -42.52 -2.47 23.00
N PHE A 543 -41.30 -1.95 22.88
CA PHE A 543 -40.32 -1.91 23.96
C PHE A 543 -39.69 -0.52 24.06
N THR A 544 -39.12 -0.20 25.21
CA THR A 544 -38.50 1.10 25.52
C THR A 544 -37.44 0.91 26.59
N PHE A 545 -36.27 1.50 26.40
CA PHE A 545 -35.25 1.63 27.43
C PHE A 545 -34.76 3.08 27.51
N LYS A 546 -34.31 3.51 28.69
CA LYS A 546 -33.80 4.86 28.93
C LYS A 546 -32.71 4.80 29.98
N ILE A 547 -31.65 5.59 29.78
CA ILE A 547 -30.46 5.60 30.64
C ILE A 547 -30.27 7.03 31.20
N PRO A 548 -30.96 7.41 32.30
CA PRO A 548 -30.86 8.76 32.87
C PRO A 548 -29.46 9.06 33.44
N GLU A 549 -28.83 8.05 34.04
CA GLU A 549 -27.60 8.18 34.80
C GLU A 549 -26.60 7.09 34.46
N VAL A 550 -25.33 7.50 34.39
CA VAL A 550 -24.19 6.62 34.19
C VAL A 550 -23.23 6.85 35.35
N LYS A 551 -22.89 5.78 36.07
CA LYS A 551 -21.89 5.77 37.14
C LYS A 551 -20.69 4.96 36.67
N LEU A 552 -19.51 5.56 36.77
CA LEU A 552 -18.23 4.93 36.47
C LEU A 552 -17.53 4.63 37.81
N GLN A 553 -17.24 3.36 38.08
CA GLN A 553 -16.64 2.93 39.33
C GLN A 553 -15.35 2.15 39.06
N SER A 554 -14.20 2.68 39.48
CA SER A 554 -12.92 2.00 39.37
C SER A 554 -12.83 0.86 40.40
N TYR A 555 -12.80 -0.38 39.93
CA TYR A 555 -12.47 -1.55 40.75
C TYR A 555 -10.95 -1.69 40.84
N ASN A 556 -10.49 -2.50 41.79
CA ASN A 556 -9.14 -2.37 42.35
C ASN A 556 -8.05 -2.51 41.29
N SER A 557 -7.35 -1.41 41.01
CA SER A 557 -6.45 -1.28 39.86
C SER A 557 -5.08 -1.88 40.17
N GLY A 558 -4.99 -3.21 40.17
CA GLY A 558 -3.76 -4.01 40.26
C GLY A 558 -2.77 -3.84 39.10
N ALA A 559 -2.85 -2.71 38.39
CA ALA A 559 -1.97 -2.25 37.32
C ALA A 559 -1.52 -0.79 37.54
N SER A 560 -1.62 -0.25 38.76
CA SER A 560 -0.95 1.00 39.17
C SER A 560 0.57 0.82 39.40
N GLY A 561 1.18 -0.15 38.72
CA GLY A 561 2.60 -0.49 38.80
C GLY A 561 3.23 -0.40 37.42
N SER A 562 4.07 0.62 37.22
CA SER A 562 4.90 0.91 36.04
C SER A 562 4.20 0.92 34.67
N LEU A 563 4.18 2.10 34.03
CA LEU A 563 4.12 2.15 32.57
C LEU A 563 5.37 1.44 32.03
N PRO A 564 5.28 0.51 31.04
CA PRO A 564 6.47 0.12 30.30
C PRO A 564 7.10 1.40 29.69
N PRO A 565 8.42 1.57 29.76
CA PRO A 565 9.05 2.79 29.27
C PRO A 565 8.84 2.88 27.76
N THR A 566 8.01 3.83 27.32
CA THR A 566 7.72 4.04 25.89
C THR A 566 9.00 4.46 25.18
N SER A 567 9.68 3.49 24.55
CA SER A 567 10.93 3.65 23.81
C SER A 567 10.74 4.29 22.42
N GLY A 568 9.55 4.80 22.13
CA GLY A 568 9.34 5.75 21.04
C GLY A 568 10.19 7.02 21.26
N PRO A 569 10.90 7.52 20.24
CA PRO A 569 11.78 8.67 20.37
C PRO A 569 10.96 9.91 20.77
N ARG A 570 11.15 10.38 22.00
CA ARG A 570 10.59 11.67 22.44
C ARG A 570 11.19 12.75 21.54
N ARG A 571 10.38 13.40 20.68
CA ARG A 571 10.75 14.69 20.06
C ARG A 571 11.10 15.66 21.19
N ARG A 572 12.39 15.80 21.47
CA ARG A 572 12.92 16.53 22.63
C ARG A 572 12.82 18.00 22.30
N GLN A 573 11.70 18.64 22.68
CA GLN A 573 11.44 20.04 22.39
C GLN A 573 12.64 20.90 22.80
N GLU A 574 13.31 21.44 21.79
CA GLU A 574 14.59 22.11 21.95
C GLU A 574 14.41 23.43 22.71
N LYS A 575 15.05 23.51 23.88
CA LYS A 575 15.05 24.73 24.71
C LYS A 575 16.12 25.69 24.22
N LEU A 576 15.84 26.38 23.11
CA LEU A 576 16.72 27.32 22.42
C LEU A 576 17.22 28.54 23.24
N GLY A 577 16.85 28.65 24.53
CA GLY A 577 17.29 29.73 25.42
C GLY A 577 16.79 31.15 25.09
N LEU A 578 15.94 31.30 24.07
CA LEU A 578 15.58 32.60 23.50
C LEU A 578 14.59 33.38 24.39
N HIS A 579 14.97 34.60 24.79
CA HIS A 579 14.09 35.53 25.49
C HIS A 579 13.28 36.41 24.51
N VAL A 580 11.98 36.52 24.78
CA VAL A 580 11.07 37.33 23.96
C VAL A 580 11.35 38.82 24.15
N GLY A 581 11.79 39.48 23.07
CA GLY A 581 12.20 40.88 23.04
C GLY A 581 13.67 41.07 22.66
N GLU A 582 14.51 40.06 22.93
CA GLU A 582 15.92 40.05 22.58
C GLU A 582 16.11 39.67 21.08
N PRO A 583 17.08 40.25 20.35
CA PRO A 583 17.39 39.82 18.98
C PRO A 583 18.08 38.45 18.96
N LEU A 584 17.89 37.68 17.88
CA LEU A 584 18.60 36.42 17.67
C LEU A 584 20.12 36.66 17.46
N PRO A 585 20.99 35.66 17.68
CA PRO A 585 22.36 35.66 17.19
C PRO A 585 22.43 36.04 15.71
N ALA A 586 23.35 36.95 15.34
CA ALA A 586 23.43 37.56 14.01
C ALA A 586 22.10 38.12 13.45
N ARG A 587 21.12 38.45 14.32
CA ARG A 587 19.73 38.80 13.98
C ARG A 587 19.02 37.73 13.14
N GLY A 588 19.39 36.46 13.31
CA GLY A 588 18.81 35.34 12.59
C GLY A 588 19.37 35.12 11.18
N ALA A 589 20.46 35.81 10.81
CA ALA A 589 21.15 35.61 9.54
C ALA A 589 22.19 34.47 9.64
N CYS A 590 22.38 33.74 8.55
CA CYS A 590 23.45 32.75 8.38
C CYS A 590 24.30 33.08 7.14
N GLU A 591 25.39 32.33 6.94
CA GLU A 591 26.29 32.55 5.81
C GLU A 591 25.60 32.35 4.45
N HIS A 592 24.71 31.36 4.36
CA HIS A 592 23.91 31.06 3.18
C HIS A 592 22.94 32.20 2.82
N TYR A 593 22.31 32.83 3.82
CA TYR A 593 21.28 33.86 3.64
C TYR A 593 21.57 35.08 4.52
N LYS A 594 22.64 35.81 4.20
CA LYS A 594 23.08 37.06 4.88
C LYS A 594 22.06 38.22 4.85
N LYS A 595 20.88 38.01 4.24
CA LYS A 595 19.73 38.92 4.15
C LYS A 595 18.42 38.31 4.71
N SER A 596 18.48 37.13 5.34
CA SER A 596 17.37 36.60 6.15
C SER A 596 17.55 37.07 7.59
N TYR A 597 16.50 37.60 8.22
CA TYR A 597 16.49 37.98 9.64
C TYR A 597 15.41 37.18 10.39
N ARG A 598 15.44 35.86 10.19
CA ARG A 598 14.48 34.88 10.69
C ARG A 598 15.11 33.49 10.71
N TRP A 599 14.79 32.71 11.73
CA TRP A 599 14.99 31.26 11.75
C TRP A 599 13.68 30.54 11.46
N PHE A 600 13.73 29.30 10.99
CA PHE A 600 12.58 28.50 10.61
C PHE A 600 12.44 27.29 11.51
N ARG A 601 11.21 26.91 11.89
CA ARG A 601 10.94 25.59 12.49
C ARG A 601 10.39 24.66 11.42
N PHE A 602 11.18 23.65 11.05
CA PHE A 602 10.87 22.69 10.01
C PHE A 602 9.87 21.63 10.52
N SER A 603 8.87 21.27 9.72
CA SER A 603 7.78 20.36 10.14
C SER A 603 8.24 18.91 10.29
N CYS A 604 9.20 18.48 9.46
CA CYS A 604 9.78 17.15 9.46
C CYS A 604 10.32 16.76 10.85
N CYS A 605 11.12 17.62 11.48
CA CYS A 605 11.90 17.31 12.69
C CYS A 605 11.68 18.24 13.90
N ASP A 606 10.89 19.31 13.77
CA ASP A 606 10.71 20.38 14.77
C ASP A 606 11.99 21.15 15.18
N ARG A 607 13.16 20.89 14.58
CA ARG A 607 14.41 21.67 14.79
C ARG A 607 14.27 23.09 14.26
N VAL A 608 15.10 24.00 14.76
CA VAL A 608 15.14 25.41 14.36
C VAL A 608 16.49 25.79 13.77
N SER A 609 16.52 25.99 12.45
CA SER A 609 17.72 26.36 11.70
C SER A 609 17.50 27.67 10.92
N ALA A 610 18.57 28.38 10.59
CA ALA A 610 18.49 29.70 9.95
C ALA A 610 18.00 29.68 8.49
N CYS A 611 18.16 28.54 7.82
CA CYS A 611 17.69 28.28 6.47
C CYS A 611 17.72 26.78 6.18
N ASP A 612 17.08 26.38 5.09
CA ASP A 612 17.00 25.02 4.55
C ASP A 612 18.40 24.37 4.44
N LYS A 613 19.40 25.11 3.93
CA LYS A 613 20.81 24.64 3.84
C LYS A 613 21.54 24.47 5.18
N CYS A 614 21.05 25.06 6.26
CA CYS A 614 21.57 24.81 7.60
C CYS A 614 20.86 23.58 8.19
N HIS A 615 19.53 23.50 8.03
CA HIS A 615 18.75 22.31 8.39
C HIS A 615 19.36 21.05 7.77
N ASP A 616 19.59 21.01 6.45
CA ASP A 616 20.09 19.81 5.77
C ASP A 616 21.53 19.42 6.17
N ALA A 617 22.33 20.38 6.65
CA ALA A 617 23.66 20.12 7.22
C ALA A 617 23.60 19.66 8.70
N GLU A 618 22.49 19.94 9.37
CA GLU A 618 22.17 19.61 10.77
C GLU A 618 21.17 18.44 10.86
N ALA A 619 20.80 17.80 9.74
CA ALA A 619 19.71 16.84 9.64
C ALA A 619 20.18 15.38 9.73
N ASP A 620 19.46 14.60 10.54
CA ASP A 620 19.66 13.15 10.64
C ASP A 620 19.04 12.45 9.40
N GLY A 621 19.71 12.56 8.25
CA GLY A 621 19.43 11.76 7.05
C GLY A 621 18.11 12.03 6.30
N HIS A 622 17.47 13.19 6.49
CA HIS A 622 16.21 13.54 5.81
C HIS A 622 16.23 14.95 5.21
N VAL A 623 15.42 15.17 4.17
CA VAL A 623 15.30 16.45 3.44
C VAL A 623 14.35 17.40 4.17
N HIS A 624 14.61 18.71 4.12
CA HIS A 624 13.71 19.73 4.67
C HIS A 624 12.30 19.70 4.05
N GLU A 625 11.29 19.87 4.91
CA GLU A 625 9.92 20.25 4.53
C GLU A 625 9.70 21.75 4.72
N TRP A 626 8.72 22.34 4.01
CA TRP A 626 8.43 23.79 4.14
C TRP A 626 7.97 24.19 5.55
N ALA A 627 8.78 25.01 6.21
CA ALA A 627 8.55 25.50 7.57
C ALA A 627 7.34 26.45 7.69
N ASN A 628 6.22 25.93 8.19
CA ASN A 628 5.00 26.71 8.48
C ASN A 628 5.18 27.77 9.60
N ARG A 629 6.26 27.70 10.38
CA ARG A 629 6.53 28.56 11.55
C ARG A 629 7.93 29.16 11.46
N MET A 630 8.08 30.42 11.87
CA MET A 630 9.36 31.14 11.87
C MET A 630 9.56 31.95 13.16
N ILE A 631 10.81 32.16 13.56
CA ILE A 631 11.19 33.00 14.72
C ILE A 631 11.81 34.30 14.19
N CYS A 632 11.33 35.44 14.69
CA CYS A 632 11.80 36.75 14.23
C CYS A 632 13.19 37.11 14.80
N GLY A 633 14.15 37.43 13.92
CA GLY A 633 15.49 37.86 14.29
C GLY A 633 15.62 39.13 15.13
N TRP A 634 14.55 39.92 15.23
CA TRP A 634 14.52 41.21 15.93
C TRP A 634 13.90 41.19 17.32
N CYS A 635 13.16 40.13 17.69
CA CYS A 635 12.43 40.07 18.96
C CYS A 635 12.22 38.65 19.49
N SER A 636 12.81 37.64 18.82
CA SER A 636 12.76 36.21 19.15
C SER A 636 11.36 35.61 19.35
N ARG A 637 10.31 36.29 18.87
CA ARG A 637 8.94 35.74 18.85
C ARG A 637 8.76 34.76 17.71
N GLU A 638 8.26 33.58 18.05
CA GLU A 638 7.78 32.57 17.11
C GLU A 638 6.40 32.97 16.57
N GLN A 639 6.18 32.82 15.27
CA GLN A 639 4.98 33.22 14.54
C GLN A 639 4.77 32.29 13.33
N ASN A 640 3.58 32.28 12.74
CA ASN A 640 3.37 31.62 11.45
C ASN A 640 4.21 32.30 10.36
N TYR A 641 4.64 31.54 9.35
CA TYR A 641 5.46 32.06 8.26
C TYR A 641 4.84 33.31 7.60
N ARG A 642 5.65 34.35 7.43
CA ARG A 642 5.33 35.56 6.64
C ARG A 642 6.53 35.93 5.77
N VAL A 643 6.25 36.48 4.59
CA VAL A 643 7.27 36.78 3.58
C VAL A 643 8.16 37.94 4.03
N ASP A 644 7.60 39.14 4.21
CA ASP A 644 8.41 40.36 4.34
C ASP A 644 8.61 40.87 5.78
N SER A 645 7.61 40.78 6.67
CA SER A 645 7.63 41.41 8.00
C SER A 645 7.09 40.55 9.14
N CYS A 646 7.55 40.84 10.36
CA CYS A 646 7.05 40.20 11.58
C CYS A 646 5.71 40.80 12.03
N GLY A 647 4.74 39.94 12.34
CA GLY A 647 3.41 40.35 12.81
C GLY A 647 3.36 40.96 14.22
N PHE A 648 4.43 40.81 15.02
CA PHE A 648 4.50 41.36 16.38
C PHE A 648 5.30 42.66 16.52
N CYS A 649 6.39 42.82 15.76
CA CYS A 649 7.27 43.99 15.88
C CYS A 649 7.32 44.88 14.63
N GLY A 650 6.60 44.52 13.56
CA GLY A 650 6.52 45.26 12.29
C GLY A 650 7.79 45.29 11.44
N ARG A 651 8.95 44.90 12.00
CA ARG A 651 10.25 44.97 11.32
C ARG A 651 10.35 43.96 10.18
N SER A 652 11.07 44.35 9.14
CA SER A 652 11.36 43.50 7.98
C SER A 652 12.20 42.28 8.39
N VAL A 653 11.72 41.08 8.09
CA VAL A 653 12.45 39.81 8.29
C VAL A 653 13.28 39.42 7.06
N VAL A 654 13.19 40.19 5.97
CA VAL A 654 14.05 40.11 4.80
C VAL A 654 14.79 41.43 4.62
N GLY A 655 16.08 41.37 4.29
CA GLY A 655 16.89 42.55 3.96
C GLY A 655 16.36 43.22 2.69
N ARG A 656 16.32 44.56 2.70
CA ARG A 656 15.73 45.35 1.59
C ARG A 656 16.31 44.90 0.23
N ARG A 657 15.43 44.67 -0.74
CA ARG A 657 15.82 44.54 -2.15
C ARG A 657 16.56 45.83 -2.54
N GLY A 658 17.69 45.70 -3.22
CA GLY A 658 18.53 46.85 -3.55
C GLY A 658 17.78 47.82 -4.47
N THR A 659 17.95 49.12 -4.26
CA THR A 659 17.32 50.19 -5.07
C THR A 659 17.96 50.37 -6.45
N GLY A 660 18.64 49.34 -6.96
CA GLY A 660 19.28 49.32 -8.27
C GLY A 660 18.37 48.67 -9.31
N TYR A 661 18.40 49.21 -10.53
CA TYR A 661 17.67 48.70 -11.70
C TYR A 661 18.21 47.38 -12.27
N TRP A 662 18.93 46.57 -11.48
CA TRP A 662 19.62 45.35 -11.94
C TRP A 662 18.94 44.10 -11.38
N GLU A 663 18.62 43.14 -12.25
CA GLU A 663 17.90 41.93 -11.89
C GLU A 663 18.79 40.92 -11.15
N GLY A 664 18.94 41.09 -9.84
CA GLY A 664 19.26 40.00 -8.90
C GLY A 664 20.54 39.19 -9.16
N GLY A 665 21.50 39.73 -9.91
CA GLY A 665 22.75 39.05 -10.28
C GLY A 665 22.81 38.49 -11.71
N LYS A 666 21.72 38.51 -12.49
CA LYS A 666 21.70 38.02 -13.89
C LYS A 666 22.26 38.99 -14.94
N GLY A 667 22.84 40.12 -14.53
CA GLY A 667 23.40 41.15 -15.44
C GLY A 667 22.38 41.95 -16.26
N THR A 668 21.12 41.53 -16.31
CA THR A 668 20.02 42.21 -16.99
C THR A 668 19.54 43.44 -16.21
N ARG A 669 19.03 44.45 -16.93
CA ARG A 669 18.51 45.70 -16.35
C ARG A 669 16.99 45.73 -16.44
N ASP A 670 16.34 45.83 -15.30
CA ASP A 670 14.89 46.02 -15.19
C ASP A 670 14.51 47.40 -15.74
N GLN A 671 13.75 47.42 -16.83
CA GLN A 671 13.29 48.66 -17.46
C GLN A 671 12.25 49.39 -16.61
N VAL A 672 11.48 48.71 -15.76
CA VAL A 672 10.45 49.36 -14.91
C VAL A 672 11.13 50.27 -13.89
N LEU A 673 12.20 49.81 -13.26
CA LEU A 673 12.97 50.55 -12.25
C LEU A 673 13.88 51.65 -12.83
N MET A 674 14.18 51.65 -14.12
CA MET A 674 14.95 52.73 -14.76
C MET A 674 14.10 54.00 -14.97
N ARG A 675 14.69 55.17 -14.66
CA ARG A 675 14.07 56.48 -14.93
C ARG A 675 13.68 56.62 -16.41
N ARG A 676 12.52 57.23 -16.70
CA ARG A 676 11.97 57.36 -18.07
C ARG A 676 12.93 58.07 -19.05
N ASN A 677 13.79 58.95 -18.56
CA ASN A 677 14.74 59.72 -19.36
C ASN A 677 16.15 59.06 -19.43
N ASP A 678 16.34 57.85 -18.90
CA ASP A 678 17.63 57.15 -19.00
C ASP A 678 17.82 56.58 -20.42
N LYS A 679 18.85 57.08 -21.13
CA LYS A 679 19.25 56.63 -22.47
C LYS A 679 19.56 55.12 -22.55
N ARG A 680 19.79 54.45 -21.42
CA ARG A 680 20.04 53.01 -21.31
C ARG A 680 18.76 52.16 -21.24
N LYS A 681 17.60 52.76 -20.94
CA LYS A 681 16.31 52.07 -20.77
C LYS A 681 15.77 51.47 -22.08
N HIS A 682 15.91 52.20 -23.19
CA HIS A 682 15.36 51.82 -24.50
C HIS A 682 16.43 51.27 -25.49
N ARG A 683 17.68 51.12 -25.06
CA ARG A 683 18.75 50.53 -25.87
C ARG A 683 18.71 49.00 -25.75
N ARG A 684 18.63 48.30 -26.89
CA ARG A 684 18.50 46.82 -26.93
C ARG A 684 19.55 46.12 -26.07
N ILE A 685 19.11 45.09 -25.34
CA ILE A 685 19.95 44.12 -24.64
C ILE A 685 20.18 42.96 -25.62
N GLY A 686 21.46 42.62 -25.87
CA GLY A 686 21.87 41.64 -26.87
C GLY A 686 22.82 42.24 -27.91
N GLY A 687 24.04 41.70 -27.99
CA GLY A 687 25.13 42.22 -28.83
C GLY A 687 26.49 41.91 -28.21
N GLY A 688 26.84 40.61 -28.19
CA GLY A 688 28.02 40.10 -27.50
C GLY A 688 28.71 38.91 -28.20
N GLU A 689 28.29 38.56 -29.41
CA GLU A 689 29.05 37.65 -30.29
C GLU A 689 29.88 38.51 -31.24
N GLY A 690 31.21 38.39 -31.15
CA GLY A 690 32.12 39.18 -31.97
C GLY A 690 32.14 38.68 -33.40
N LYS A 691 32.00 39.58 -34.37
CA LYS A 691 32.41 39.29 -35.76
C LYS A 691 33.90 38.97 -35.77
N LYS A 692 34.26 37.70 -35.98
CA LYS A 692 35.51 37.40 -36.66
C LYS A 692 35.42 38.00 -38.08
N LYS A 693 36.44 38.75 -38.47
CA LYS A 693 36.79 38.91 -39.88
C LYS A 693 37.48 37.62 -40.37
N GLU A 694 37.70 37.58 -41.67
CA GLU A 694 38.55 36.60 -42.38
C GLU A 694 39.85 36.29 -41.63
#